data_AF-A0AAE3KLP5-F1
#
_entry.id   AF-A0AAE3KLP5-F1
#
_cell.length_a   1.000
_cell.length_b   1.000
_cell.length_c   1.000
_cell.angle_alpha   90.00
_cell.angle_beta   90.00
_cell.angle_gamma   90.00
#
_symmetry.space_group_name_H-M   'P 1'
#
loop_
_entity.id
_entity.type
_entity.pdbx_description
1 polymer ?
#
loop_
_entity_poly.entity_id
_entity_poly.type
_entity_poly.pdbx_seq_one_letter_code
_entity_poly.pdbx_strand_id
1 'polypeptide(L)'
;MRYYADLHIHSKYSRACSRDCDLEHLSWWARRKGITLLGTGDFTHPAWAEELRTKLVPAEPGLFKLREDLDREVLRTLPPSCHTPVRFLLEVEISTIYKRGDRTRKVHHLCYVPDLDAAAEFTRRLEKIGNLHSDGRPILGLDSRDLLEITLSSGEGGYLIPAHVWTPWFAVLGSKSGFDAVEDCYADLADHIFAVETGLSSDPAMNWRVSKLDKFHLVSNSDAHSPPMLGRNATVLDTDLDYFAVRDALASGTGYVGTVDMFPEEGKYHHDGHRKCGVRLSPEETRKLQGRCPECGKPLTVGVLYRVEELADRDPTAVSGPNATDRPASAGEFLSIVPLPEIMGEILRVGPKSKAVRQAVDEVVNAVGPEMAVLLEKPLDEIERAGSPLLVEAISRLRRGEVRREAGYDGEYGVISLFEPGEIGAPSAQAPGLFDIPAEVPAPRPARESTPRPTRAPAPEKTTVDSGDGAEPATGGGDGPVTARPTGSLLDGLDPDQRAAAELTAGQVLIVAGPGTGKTRTLTHRLAHLVLERDVPAEHCLAITFTRRACAELRERLAALAGEHAGRITVATFHALGLGVLREQHDRVGRSARFGVADDAQRLAVLGELIGDGTERQARRLLADVSSAKRTLAGRTASSASTPSPVDPDLADLVARYDQALRARDLVDFDDLIALPVTLLSADPDLVAHYRDRFRWICVDEYQDVDELQYLLLRLLTPADGNLCAIGDPDQAIYAFRGADVGFFLRFQEDFPTARLVHLTRNYRSSKVIVAGALAAIAPSSLVPGRELHAMRVQPSADRIHVRSCVDEEAEAQFVVREIDTLLGGSSFHSRDSGRVDSDGFAHGVSFSDIAVLYRTDAQARPIAAALAREGLPFQKRSHDRLAEHPGVREVLRHLPAPTASEVEHTPLRVLVDRAAQQAGEAVARGTGLTTVDDTPDEAGRGLVAAVREAADLLAPLADAHRAAGEHERLRAFLGFLSELRLGAEVDTWDPRADRISLLTLHAAKGLEFPVVFLVGCADGTLPLRWPGASDEAAAEAEAEERRLFFVGVSRAQTHLYLSHPARRSRNGQRQDVRPSPFLAALGPELLDRGSDPARPRGGGRSQQLRLL
;
A
#
# COMPACT_ATOMS: atom_id res chain seq x y z
N MET A 1 39.82 7.49 18.07
CA MET A 1 39.66 6.59 19.24
C MET A 1 39.00 5.32 18.75
N ARG A 2 39.54 4.12 19.01
CA ARG A 2 38.90 2.86 18.61
C ARG A 2 37.69 2.53 19.49
N TYR A 3 36.54 2.22 18.88
CA TYR A 3 35.33 1.79 19.58
C TYR A 3 34.40 0.93 18.73
N TYR A 4 33.46 0.24 19.38
CA TYR A 4 32.39 -0.55 18.77
C TYR A 4 31.08 0.24 18.66
N ALA A 5 30.48 0.22 17.48
CA ALA A 5 29.20 0.84 17.16
C ALA A 5 28.18 -0.21 16.71
N ASP A 6 26.97 -0.16 17.26
CA ASP A 6 25.85 -1.03 16.88
C ASP A 6 24.66 -0.14 16.51
N LEU A 7 24.53 0.12 15.21
CA LEU A 7 23.71 1.18 14.61
C LEU A 7 22.47 0.65 13.89
N HIS A 8 22.01 -0.55 14.24
CA HIS A 8 20.74 -1.09 13.76
C HIS A 8 20.03 -1.77 14.92
N ILE A 9 19.13 -1.03 15.56
CA ILE A 9 18.40 -1.51 16.73
C ILE A 9 16.92 -1.12 16.63
N HIS A 10 16.07 -1.81 17.38
CA HIS A 10 14.64 -1.51 17.40
C HIS A 10 14.16 -1.17 18.81
N SER A 11 13.22 -0.24 18.89
CA SER A 11 12.56 0.18 20.12
C SER A 11 11.47 -0.81 20.54
N LYS A 12 10.96 -0.64 21.75
CA LYS A 12 9.79 -1.38 22.26
C LYS A 12 8.48 -1.11 21.49
N TYR A 13 8.46 -0.13 20.59
CA TYR A 13 7.30 0.19 19.73
C TYR A 13 7.33 -0.54 18.39
N SER A 14 8.44 -1.20 18.07
CA SER A 14 8.51 -2.12 16.94
C SER A 14 7.87 -3.46 17.23
N ARG A 15 7.23 -4.05 16.20
CA ARG A 15 6.69 -5.41 16.31
C ARG A 15 7.78 -6.42 16.63
N ALA A 16 7.39 -7.46 17.37
CA ALA A 16 8.27 -8.55 17.81
C ALA A 16 9.52 -8.11 18.61
N CYS A 17 9.52 -6.89 19.15
CA CYS A 17 10.58 -6.41 20.04
C CYS A 17 10.23 -6.56 21.52
N SER A 18 11.25 -6.67 22.36
CA SER A 18 11.09 -6.70 23.82
C SER A 18 10.53 -5.38 24.33
N ARG A 19 9.73 -5.44 25.40
CA ARG A 19 9.32 -4.24 26.14
C ARG A 19 10.51 -3.51 26.78
N ASP A 20 11.58 -4.26 27.03
CA ASP A 20 12.83 -3.77 27.60
C ASP A 20 13.73 -3.10 26.54
N CYS A 21 13.29 -2.98 25.28
CA CYS A 21 13.95 -2.10 24.30
C CYS A 21 13.64 -0.62 24.59
N ASP A 22 13.89 -0.18 25.82
CA ASP A 22 13.92 1.22 26.23
C ASP A 22 15.36 1.73 26.37
N LEU A 23 15.55 3.04 26.39
CA LEU A 23 16.88 3.66 26.37
C LEU A 23 17.74 3.23 27.57
N GLU A 24 17.14 3.07 28.75
CA GLU A 24 17.81 2.71 29.98
C GLU A 24 18.42 1.30 29.90
N HIS A 25 17.62 0.31 29.49
CA HIS A 25 18.08 -1.07 29.32
C HIS A 25 19.06 -1.21 28.14
N LEU A 26 18.85 -0.50 27.04
CA LEU A 26 19.80 -0.46 25.91
C LEU A 26 21.16 0.08 26.37
N SER A 27 21.16 1.18 27.12
CA SER A 27 22.35 1.80 27.69
C SER A 27 23.07 0.88 28.69
N TRP A 28 22.30 0.11 29.46
CA TRP A 28 22.84 -0.89 30.38
C TRP A 28 23.55 -2.02 29.63
N TRP A 29 22.89 -2.57 28.60
CA TRP A 29 23.43 -3.70 27.83
C TRP A 29 24.61 -3.28 26.94
N ALA A 30 24.59 -2.10 26.33
CA ALA A 30 25.75 -1.57 25.59
C ALA A 30 27.01 -1.54 26.45
N ARG A 31 26.90 -1.03 27.68
CA ARG A 31 28.03 -0.99 28.64
C ARG A 31 28.54 -2.37 29.02
N ARG A 32 27.63 -3.30 29.32
CA ARG A 32 27.97 -4.69 29.62
C ARG A 32 28.67 -5.36 28.44
N LYS A 33 28.21 -5.11 27.21
CA LYS A 33 28.76 -5.66 25.99
C LYS A 33 30.08 -5.00 25.58
N GLY A 34 30.30 -3.73 25.95
CA GLY A 34 31.46 -2.93 25.53
C GLY A 34 31.20 -2.09 24.28
N ILE A 35 29.92 -1.82 23.96
CA ILE A 35 29.52 -0.98 22.84
C ILE A 35 29.51 0.48 23.31
N THR A 36 30.13 1.36 22.52
CA THR A 36 30.26 2.79 22.88
C THR A 36 29.23 3.65 22.17
N LEU A 37 28.85 3.29 20.94
CA LEU A 37 27.88 4.03 20.13
C LEU A 37 26.71 3.11 19.74
N LEU A 38 25.49 3.56 20.00
CA LEU A 38 24.25 2.86 19.64
C LEU A 38 23.39 3.70 18.71
N GLY A 39 22.66 3.05 17.80
CA GLY A 39 21.46 3.64 17.22
C GLY A 39 20.38 3.87 18.30
N THR A 40 19.34 4.64 18.00
CA THR A 40 18.16 4.74 18.88
C THR A 40 17.04 3.79 18.47
N GLY A 41 17.00 3.37 17.20
CA GLY A 41 15.84 2.74 16.58
C GLY A 41 14.63 3.67 16.46
N ASP A 42 13.78 3.40 15.48
CA ASP A 42 12.36 3.79 15.41
C ASP A 42 12.00 5.27 15.70
N PHE A 43 12.87 6.24 15.45
CA PHE A 43 12.62 7.64 15.85
C PHE A 43 11.38 8.27 15.20
N THR A 44 10.83 7.65 14.15
CA THR A 44 9.60 8.09 13.47
C THR A 44 8.34 7.76 14.26
N HIS A 45 8.38 6.80 15.20
CA HIS A 45 7.22 6.45 16.01
C HIS A 45 6.92 7.55 17.03
N PRO A 46 5.73 8.18 17.05
CA PRO A 46 5.49 9.39 17.85
C PRO A 46 5.69 9.22 19.35
N ALA A 47 5.27 8.08 19.91
CA ALA A 47 5.48 7.82 21.34
C ALA A 47 6.96 7.59 21.68
N TRP A 48 7.73 7.04 20.73
CA TRP A 48 9.17 6.84 20.92
C TRP A 48 9.93 8.15 20.77
N ALA A 49 9.59 8.96 19.76
CA ALA A 49 10.14 10.30 19.57
C ALA A 49 9.98 11.17 20.83
N GLU A 50 8.87 11.05 21.54
CA GLU A 50 8.68 11.74 22.82
C GLU A 50 9.58 11.20 23.94
N GLU A 51 9.79 9.88 24.02
CA GLU A 51 10.79 9.32 24.94
C GLU A 51 12.21 9.79 24.61
N LEU A 52 12.58 9.85 23.33
CA LEU A 52 13.87 10.37 22.89
C LEU A 52 14.05 11.82 23.34
N ARG A 53 13.05 12.70 23.11
CA ARG A 53 13.10 14.11 23.52
C ARG A 53 13.20 14.31 25.03
N THR A 54 12.53 13.47 25.81
CA THR A 54 12.45 13.63 27.26
C THR A 54 13.63 13.00 28.00
N LYS A 55 14.17 11.89 27.50
CA LYS A 55 15.21 11.09 28.17
C LYS A 55 16.63 11.34 27.65
N LEU A 56 16.80 11.82 26.42
CA LEU A 56 18.11 12.11 25.86
C LEU A 56 18.47 13.59 25.97
N VAL A 57 19.77 13.85 26.13
CA VAL A 57 20.36 15.20 26.06
C VAL A 57 21.54 15.19 25.08
N PRO A 58 21.80 16.28 24.34
CA PRO A 58 22.98 16.38 23.48
C PRO A 58 24.28 16.16 24.26
N ALA A 59 25.26 15.51 23.63
CA ALA A 59 26.56 15.21 24.24
C ALA A 59 27.74 15.71 23.39
N GLU A 60 27.93 15.13 22.21
CA GLU A 60 28.87 15.55 21.16
C GLU A 60 28.07 15.94 19.90
N PRO A 61 28.67 16.55 18.87
CA PRO A 61 27.91 16.95 17.68
C PRO A 61 27.18 15.77 17.04
N GLY A 62 25.85 15.92 16.95
CA GLY A 62 24.91 14.92 16.45
C GLY A 62 24.76 13.65 17.31
N LEU A 63 25.36 13.60 18.51
CA LEU A 63 25.26 12.48 19.44
C LEU A 63 24.55 12.86 20.74
N PHE A 64 23.89 11.88 21.33
CA PHE A 64 23.06 12.02 22.51
C PHE A 64 23.53 11.11 23.63
N LYS A 65 23.20 11.46 24.87
CA LYS A 65 23.37 10.60 26.04
C LYS A 65 22.10 10.60 26.89
N LEU A 66 21.96 9.58 27.75
CA LEU A 66 20.91 9.58 28.75
C LEU A 66 21.02 10.80 29.67
N ARG A 67 19.87 11.31 30.09
CA ARG A 67 19.77 12.31 31.15
C ARG A 67 20.45 11.79 32.43
N GLU A 68 21.11 12.68 33.16
CA GLU A 68 22.06 12.33 34.22
C GLU A 68 21.46 11.56 35.41
N ASP A 69 20.18 11.75 35.72
CA ASP A 69 19.44 10.95 36.71
C ASP A 69 19.21 9.50 36.25
N LEU A 70 18.84 9.31 34.98
CA LEU A 70 18.64 7.99 34.38
C LEU A 70 19.97 7.25 34.25
N ASP A 71 21.00 7.94 33.77
CA ASP A 71 22.34 7.36 33.60
C ASP A 71 22.92 6.89 34.95
N ARG A 72 22.72 7.66 36.02
CA ARG A 72 23.13 7.26 37.38
C ARG A 72 22.41 5.99 37.87
N GLU A 73 21.12 5.83 37.55
CA GLU A 73 20.39 4.61 37.93
C GLU A 73 20.88 3.39 37.15
N VAL A 74 21.18 3.55 35.86
CA VAL A 74 21.82 2.50 35.04
C VAL A 74 23.16 2.08 35.66
N LEU A 75 24.04 3.05 35.96
CA LEU A 75 25.37 2.77 36.54
C LEU A 75 25.29 2.11 37.92
N ARG A 76 24.25 2.39 38.72
CA ARG A 76 24.06 1.79 40.06
C ARG A 76 23.91 0.27 40.02
N THR A 77 23.42 -0.27 38.89
CA THR A 77 23.16 -1.70 38.71
C THR A 77 24.23 -2.41 37.88
N LEU A 78 25.20 -1.67 37.33
CA LEU A 78 26.30 -2.20 36.52
C LEU A 78 27.57 -2.41 37.34
N PRO A 79 28.36 -3.45 37.03
CA PRO A 79 29.73 -3.58 37.52
C PRO A 79 30.57 -2.34 37.21
N PRO A 80 31.43 -1.86 38.14
CA PRO A 80 32.34 -0.75 37.87
C PRO A 80 33.26 -0.98 36.65
N SER A 81 33.58 -2.24 36.34
CA SER A 81 34.35 -2.64 35.16
C SER A 81 33.65 -2.32 33.83
N CYS A 82 32.34 -2.04 33.86
CA CYS A 82 31.52 -1.69 32.70
C CYS A 82 31.08 -0.22 32.70
N HIS A 83 31.67 0.65 33.53
CA HIS A 83 31.30 2.07 33.58
C HIS A 83 31.93 2.87 32.42
N THR A 84 31.65 2.45 31.19
CA THR A 84 32.07 3.15 29.97
C THR A 84 30.99 4.14 29.52
N PRO A 85 31.36 5.28 28.93
CA PRO A 85 30.38 6.18 28.33
C PRO A 85 29.69 5.51 27.13
N VAL A 86 28.37 5.66 27.03
CA VAL A 86 27.58 5.26 25.84
C VAL A 86 26.99 6.52 25.21
N ARG A 87 26.96 6.54 23.88
CA ARG A 87 26.28 7.55 23.07
C ARG A 87 25.22 6.94 22.18
N PHE A 88 24.21 7.73 21.90
CA PHE A 88 23.11 7.42 21.00
C PHE A 88 23.18 8.30 19.77
N LEU A 89 22.84 7.72 18.63
CA LEU A 89 22.69 8.37 17.34
C LEU A 89 21.28 8.06 16.82
N LEU A 90 20.61 9.06 16.22
CA LEU A 90 19.23 8.90 15.76
C LEU A 90 19.18 8.03 14.51
N GLU A 91 18.55 6.87 14.64
CA GLU A 91 18.41 5.85 13.61
C GLU A 91 16.99 5.30 13.55
N VAL A 92 16.53 4.98 12.34
CA VAL A 92 15.27 4.27 12.10
C VAL A 92 15.41 3.32 10.91
N GLU A 93 14.78 2.15 11.01
CA GLU A 93 14.59 1.27 9.87
C GLU A 93 13.24 1.53 9.18
N ILE A 94 13.25 1.75 7.87
CA ILE A 94 12.06 1.91 7.04
C ILE A 94 11.95 0.76 6.05
N SER A 95 10.78 0.10 6.00
CA SER A 95 10.49 -0.94 5.03
C SER A 95 9.77 -0.35 3.82
N THR A 96 10.32 -0.52 2.63
CA THR A 96 9.72 -0.05 1.38
C THR A 96 9.18 -1.23 0.59
N ILE A 97 7.94 -1.15 0.11
CA ILE A 97 7.31 -2.16 -0.76
C ILE A 97 6.63 -1.44 -1.92
N TYR A 98 7.20 -1.55 -3.12
CA TYR A 98 6.74 -0.79 -4.29
C TYR A 98 6.99 -1.57 -5.57
N LYS A 99 6.36 -1.14 -6.66
CA LYS A 99 6.59 -1.73 -7.98
C LYS A 99 7.68 -0.99 -8.77
N ARG A 100 8.63 -1.74 -9.34
CA ARG A 100 9.60 -1.20 -10.29
C ARG A 100 9.76 -2.14 -11.48
N GLY A 101 9.31 -1.68 -12.64
CA GLY A 101 9.07 -2.54 -13.79
C GLY A 101 7.98 -3.58 -13.47
N ASP A 102 8.23 -4.85 -13.81
CA ASP A 102 7.27 -5.94 -13.57
C ASP A 102 7.46 -6.66 -12.22
N ARG A 103 8.37 -6.17 -11.36
CA ARG A 103 8.70 -6.80 -10.07
C ARG A 103 8.31 -5.91 -8.90
N THR A 104 7.73 -6.52 -7.88
CA THR A 104 7.58 -5.91 -6.56
C THR A 104 8.92 -5.95 -5.84
N ARG A 105 9.40 -4.78 -5.44
CA ARG A 105 10.64 -4.57 -4.68
C ARG A 105 10.30 -4.43 -3.21
N LYS A 106 11.14 -5.01 -2.37
CA LYS A 106 11.02 -4.96 -0.93
C LYS A 106 12.40 -4.78 -0.32
N VAL A 107 12.63 -3.62 0.29
CA VAL A 107 13.95 -3.25 0.79
C VAL A 107 13.79 -2.56 2.13
N HIS A 108 14.61 -2.96 3.10
CA HIS A 108 14.74 -2.23 4.35
C HIS A 108 15.93 -1.28 4.28
N HIS A 109 15.78 -0.14 4.94
CA HIS A 109 16.72 0.98 4.88
C HIS A 109 16.95 1.51 6.28
N LEU A 110 18.21 1.69 6.66
CA LEU A 110 18.59 2.42 7.86
C LEU A 110 18.75 3.89 7.50
N CYS A 111 17.93 4.73 8.08
CA CYS A 111 17.98 6.18 7.90
C CYS A 111 18.54 6.83 9.16
N TYR A 112 19.55 7.67 8.98
CA TYR A 112 20.27 8.33 10.05
C TYR A 112 20.16 9.84 9.91
N VAL A 113 19.93 10.53 11.02
CA VAL A 113 19.84 11.99 11.07
C VAL A 113 20.62 12.53 12.27
N PRO A 114 21.22 13.73 12.17
CA PRO A 114 22.11 14.24 13.21
C PRO A 114 21.37 14.73 14.45
N ASP A 115 20.14 15.22 14.30
CA ASP A 115 19.43 15.87 15.40
C ASP A 115 17.91 15.65 15.36
N LEU A 116 17.26 16.03 16.46
CA LEU A 116 15.83 15.83 16.66
C LEU A 116 14.95 16.70 15.73
N ASP A 117 15.49 17.80 15.21
CA ASP A 117 14.78 18.66 14.26
C ASP A 117 14.77 18.02 12.86
N ALA A 118 15.90 17.48 12.42
CA ALA A 118 16.01 16.68 11.21
C ALA A 118 15.14 15.41 11.29
N ALA A 119 15.12 14.74 12.45
CA ALA A 119 14.23 13.60 12.71
C ALA A 119 12.74 13.98 12.61
N ALA A 120 12.36 15.14 13.16
CA ALA A 120 10.99 15.64 13.08
C ALA A 120 10.60 16.01 11.63
N GLU A 121 11.50 16.65 10.88
CA GLU A 121 11.27 16.99 9.47
C GLU A 121 11.15 15.73 8.59
N PHE A 122 12.02 14.73 8.82
CA PHE A 122 11.94 13.42 8.16
C PHE A 122 10.60 12.75 8.43
N THR A 123 10.20 12.70 9.70
CA THR A 123 8.92 12.10 10.12
C THR A 123 7.74 12.82 9.46
N ARG A 124 7.71 14.15 9.50
CA ARG A 124 6.66 14.98 8.87
C ARG A 124 6.51 14.75 7.36
N ARG A 125 7.61 14.44 6.66
CA ARG A 125 7.56 14.09 5.24
C ARG A 125 7.00 12.69 5.02
N LEU A 126 7.42 11.71 5.82
CA LEU A 126 6.94 10.34 5.72
C LEU A 126 5.47 10.18 6.14
N GLU A 127 4.96 11.01 7.06
CA GLU A 127 3.54 11.02 7.46
C GLU A 127 2.61 11.27 6.26
N LYS A 128 3.08 11.98 5.23
CA LYS A 128 2.33 12.20 3.97
C LYS A 128 2.27 10.97 3.06
N ILE A 129 2.99 9.91 3.40
CA ILE A 129 3.20 8.72 2.55
C ILE A 129 2.60 7.47 3.18
N GLY A 130 2.66 7.32 4.50
CA GLY A 130 2.12 6.13 5.16
C GLY A 130 1.96 6.27 6.66
N ASN A 131 1.52 5.19 7.30
CA ASN A 131 1.24 5.16 8.73
C ASN A 131 2.55 4.93 9.52
N LEU A 132 2.90 5.88 10.39
CA LEU A 132 4.08 5.79 11.27
C LEU A 132 3.71 5.46 12.74
N HIS A 133 2.41 5.31 13.05
CA HIS A 133 1.92 5.18 14.43
C HIS A 133 1.70 3.73 14.88
N SER A 134 1.61 2.78 13.95
CA SER A 134 1.26 1.39 14.27
C SER A 134 2.44 0.49 14.59
N ASP A 135 3.63 0.88 14.13
CA ASP A 135 4.86 0.09 14.20
C ASP A 135 6.06 1.05 14.20
N GLY A 136 7.11 0.72 14.93
CA GLY A 136 8.38 1.45 14.92
C GLY A 136 9.13 1.35 13.60
N ARG A 137 8.88 0.25 12.85
CA ARG A 137 9.40 -0.02 11.50
C ARG A 137 8.28 0.16 10.47
N PRO A 138 7.96 1.39 10.06
CA PRO A 138 6.85 1.63 9.15
C PRO A 138 7.07 0.96 7.80
N ILE A 139 5.98 0.45 7.23
CA ILE A 139 5.94 -0.11 5.87
C ILE A 139 5.34 0.95 4.95
N LEU A 140 6.12 1.40 3.98
CA LEU A 140 5.74 2.46 3.06
C LEU A 140 5.68 1.93 1.63
N GLY A 141 4.65 2.34 0.89
CA GLY A 141 4.54 2.12 -0.55
C GLY A 141 5.44 3.04 -1.37
N LEU A 142 6.68 3.28 -0.95
CA LEU A 142 7.54 4.32 -1.51
C LEU A 142 8.76 3.70 -2.21
N ASP A 143 9.18 4.25 -3.35
CA ASP A 143 10.43 3.84 -4.01
C ASP A 143 11.64 4.16 -3.10
N SER A 144 12.62 3.24 -3.07
CA SER A 144 13.86 3.40 -2.30
C SER A 144 14.61 4.69 -2.65
N ARG A 145 14.59 5.10 -3.92
CA ARG A 145 15.19 6.36 -4.38
C ARG A 145 14.51 7.57 -3.75
N ASP A 146 13.18 7.56 -3.67
CA ASP A 146 12.42 8.66 -3.07
C ASP A 146 12.59 8.71 -1.55
N LEU A 147 12.72 7.55 -0.88
CA LEU A 147 13.10 7.52 0.54
C LEU A 147 14.46 8.18 0.76
N LEU A 148 15.47 7.86 -0.06
CA LEU A 148 16.79 8.47 0.01
C LEU A 148 16.73 9.99 -0.21
N GLU A 149 15.96 10.46 -1.19
CA GLU A 149 15.71 11.89 -1.40
C GLU A 149 15.14 12.55 -0.14
N ILE A 150 14.14 11.93 0.50
CA ILE A 150 13.53 12.43 1.74
C ILE A 150 14.57 12.48 2.86
N THR A 151 15.36 11.42 3.05
CA THR A 151 16.43 11.39 4.06
C THR A 151 17.42 12.54 3.87
N LEU A 152 17.96 12.70 2.66
CA LEU A 152 18.95 13.73 2.34
C LEU A 152 18.41 15.16 2.48
N SER A 153 17.10 15.34 2.29
CA SER A 153 16.46 16.66 2.29
C SER A 153 15.77 17.02 3.60
N SER A 154 15.85 16.15 4.62
CA SER A 154 15.25 16.38 5.94
C SER A 154 16.17 17.15 6.89
N GLY A 155 17.47 17.21 6.60
CA GLY A 155 18.44 18.00 7.36
C GLY A 155 19.83 17.83 6.77
N GLU A 156 20.71 18.81 7.00
CA GLU A 156 22.12 18.68 6.63
C GLU A 156 22.74 17.58 7.47
N GLY A 157 23.32 16.55 6.84
CA GLY A 157 23.97 15.46 7.56
C GLY A 157 23.29 14.11 7.40
N GLY A 158 22.00 14.08 7.06
CA GLY A 158 21.24 12.84 6.94
C GLY A 158 21.81 11.90 5.87
N TYR A 159 21.81 10.59 6.15
CA TYR A 159 22.26 9.57 5.22
C TYR A 159 21.47 8.28 5.37
N LEU A 160 21.51 7.42 4.35
CA LEU A 160 20.80 6.15 4.30
C LEU A 160 21.76 5.03 3.95
N ILE A 161 21.61 3.89 4.62
CA ILE A 161 22.32 2.65 4.35
C ILE A 161 21.29 1.54 4.05
N PRO A 162 21.41 0.80 2.93
CA PRO A 162 20.56 -0.37 2.70
C PRO A 162 20.82 -1.42 3.79
N ALA A 163 19.75 -1.89 4.45
CA ALA A 163 19.83 -2.83 5.55
C ALA A 163 19.91 -4.29 5.05
N HIS A 164 20.64 -5.13 5.77
CA HIS A 164 20.76 -6.59 5.63
C HIS A 164 20.66 -7.05 4.17
N VAL A 165 21.63 -6.61 3.37
CA VAL A 165 21.54 -6.49 1.90
C VAL A 165 21.31 -7.80 1.13
N TRP A 166 21.37 -8.95 1.79
CA TRP A 166 21.22 -10.27 1.17
C TRP A 166 19.95 -11.04 1.52
N THR A 167 19.19 -10.62 2.53
CA THR A 167 18.04 -11.45 2.97
C THR A 167 17.08 -11.70 1.79
N PRO A 168 16.54 -12.93 1.62
CA PRO A 168 15.86 -13.29 0.37
C PRO A 168 14.71 -12.36 -0.04
N TRP A 169 13.99 -11.79 0.93
CA TRP A 169 12.72 -11.07 0.70
C TRP A 169 12.72 -9.58 1.03
N PHE A 170 13.63 -9.07 1.82
CA PHE A 170 13.61 -7.67 2.28
C PHE A 170 15.00 -7.06 2.15
N ALA A 171 15.61 -7.16 0.98
CA ALA A 171 16.95 -6.67 0.78
C ALA A 171 17.23 -6.21 -0.64
N VAL A 172 18.16 -5.28 -0.76
CA VAL A 172 18.54 -4.71 -2.06
C VAL A 172 19.16 -5.76 -2.98
N LEU A 173 19.88 -6.78 -2.50
CA LEU A 173 20.43 -7.89 -3.31
C LEU A 173 19.76 -9.24 -3.04
N GLY A 174 18.60 -9.25 -2.36
CA GLY A 174 17.86 -10.46 -2.01
C GLY A 174 17.41 -11.27 -3.24
N SER A 175 17.44 -12.60 -3.13
CA SER A 175 17.17 -13.53 -4.24
C SER A 175 15.73 -13.50 -4.78
N LYS A 176 14.74 -12.96 -4.03
CA LYS A 176 13.34 -12.92 -4.45
C LYS A 176 12.88 -11.53 -4.87
N SER A 177 13.07 -10.52 -4.03
CA SER A 177 12.59 -9.15 -4.24
C SER A 177 13.69 -8.15 -4.63
N GLY A 178 14.96 -8.51 -4.43
CA GLY A 178 16.12 -7.65 -4.64
C GLY A 178 16.54 -7.47 -6.11
N PHE A 179 17.45 -6.52 -6.30
CA PHE A 179 18.14 -6.16 -7.52
C PHE A 179 19.45 -6.97 -7.67
N ASP A 180 20.12 -6.79 -8.81
CA ASP A 180 21.45 -7.38 -9.08
C ASP A 180 22.59 -6.35 -8.88
N ALA A 181 22.24 -5.11 -8.52
CA ALA A 181 23.15 -4.01 -8.18
C ALA A 181 22.43 -3.02 -7.23
N VAL A 182 23.20 -2.35 -6.36
CA VAL A 182 22.66 -1.36 -5.41
C VAL A 182 22.21 -0.11 -6.17
N GLU A 183 22.91 0.23 -7.25
CA GLU A 183 22.64 1.37 -8.13
C GLU A 183 21.25 1.30 -8.76
N ASP A 184 20.80 0.09 -9.13
CA ASP A 184 19.48 -0.11 -9.72
C ASP A 184 18.35 0.25 -8.74
N CYS A 185 18.62 0.19 -7.43
CA CYS A 185 17.67 0.53 -6.37
C CYS A 185 17.53 2.04 -6.22
N TYR A 186 18.64 2.78 -6.23
CA TYR A 186 18.67 4.22 -5.91
C TYR A 186 18.79 5.15 -7.13
N ALA A 187 18.97 4.58 -8.32
CA ALA A 187 19.01 5.30 -9.60
C ALA A 187 19.99 6.48 -9.61
N ASP A 188 19.49 7.68 -9.91
CA ASP A 188 20.25 8.93 -9.98
C ASP A 188 20.87 9.35 -8.65
N LEU A 189 20.41 8.80 -7.52
CA LEU A 189 20.94 9.09 -6.19
C LEU A 189 21.88 7.99 -5.66
N ALA A 190 22.24 7.00 -6.48
CA ALA A 190 23.07 5.88 -6.05
C ALA A 190 24.45 6.28 -5.48
N ASP A 191 25.03 7.39 -5.94
CA ASP A 191 26.32 7.90 -5.46
C ASP A 191 26.26 8.45 -4.03
N HIS A 192 25.07 8.64 -3.47
CA HIS A 192 24.89 9.00 -2.05
C HIS A 192 24.93 7.78 -1.12
N ILE A 193 24.89 6.56 -1.66
CA ILE A 193 25.09 5.33 -0.88
C ILE A 193 26.57 5.00 -0.86
N PHE A 194 27.17 5.03 0.33
CA PHE A 194 28.60 4.79 0.54
C PHE A 194 28.90 3.60 1.45
N ALA A 195 27.87 3.02 2.08
CA ALA A 195 27.98 1.86 2.94
C ALA A 195 26.76 0.94 2.76
N VAL A 196 26.93 -0.33 3.10
CA VAL A 196 25.87 -1.36 3.07
C VAL A 196 25.94 -2.24 4.31
N GLU A 197 24.79 -2.57 4.89
CA GLU A 197 24.71 -3.43 6.07
C GLU A 197 24.58 -4.91 5.65
N THR A 198 25.51 -5.76 6.10
CA THR A 198 25.66 -7.14 5.60
C THR A 198 24.60 -8.10 6.13
N GLY A 199 23.99 -7.79 7.27
CA GLY A 199 23.05 -8.64 7.97
C GLY A 199 23.71 -9.85 8.62
N LEU A 200 22.89 -10.71 9.23
CA LEU A 200 23.36 -11.80 10.10
C LEU A 200 23.67 -13.12 9.39
N SER A 201 23.60 -13.16 8.05
CA SER A 201 23.78 -14.39 7.26
C SER A 201 24.90 -14.28 6.22
N SER A 202 25.63 -13.17 6.23
CA SER A 202 26.83 -12.95 5.41
C SER A 202 27.91 -12.25 6.23
N ASP A 203 29.16 -12.42 5.82
CA ASP A 203 30.32 -11.74 6.40
C ASP A 203 31.08 -10.94 5.33
N PRO A 204 32.06 -10.10 5.70
CA PRO A 204 32.83 -9.34 4.72
C PRO A 204 33.54 -10.20 3.66
N ALA A 205 34.06 -11.37 4.05
CA ALA A 205 34.75 -12.27 3.13
C ALA A 205 33.84 -12.81 2.01
N MET A 206 32.58 -13.12 2.32
CA MET A 206 31.56 -13.46 1.33
C MET A 206 31.27 -12.29 0.39
N ASN A 207 31.13 -11.08 0.95
CA ASN A 207 30.75 -9.88 0.20
C ASN A 207 31.85 -9.40 -0.76
N TRP A 208 33.13 -9.49 -0.39
CA TRP A 208 34.27 -9.11 -1.25
C TRP A 208 34.37 -9.93 -2.54
N ARG A 209 33.65 -11.05 -2.62
CA ARG A 209 33.56 -11.86 -3.84
C ARG A 209 32.77 -11.18 -4.96
N VAL A 210 32.06 -10.09 -4.65
CA VAL A 210 31.19 -9.35 -5.58
C VAL A 210 31.80 -7.97 -5.82
N SER A 211 32.50 -7.78 -6.93
CA SER A 211 33.25 -6.53 -7.21
C SER A 211 32.39 -5.26 -7.23
N LYS A 212 31.10 -5.40 -7.56
CA LYS A 212 30.13 -4.29 -7.50
C LYS A 212 29.97 -3.70 -6.09
N LEU A 213 30.36 -4.45 -5.05
CA LEU A 213 30.32 -3.96 -3.67
C LEU A 213 31.58 -3.22 -3.21
N ASP A 214 32.65 -3.23 -4.01
CA ASP A 214 33.96 -2.68 -3.62
C ASP A 214 33.92 -1.19 -3.26
N LYS A 215 32.97 -0.44 -3.83
CA LYS A 215 32.86 1.00 -3.56
C LYS A 215 32.18 1.32 -2.22
N PHE A 216 31.57 0.33 -1.56
CA PHE A 216 30.85 0.52 -0.30
C PHE A 216 31.67 -0.01 0.87
N HIS A 217 31.64 0.71 2.00
CA HIS A 217 32.12 0.15 3.26
C HIS A 217 31.07 -0.81 3.82
N LEU A 218 31.50 -2.02 4.17
CA LEU A 218 30.62 -3.04 4.73
C LEU A 218 30.43 -2.76 6.23
N VAL A 219 29.22 -2.40 6.62
CA VAL A 219 28.88 -2.23 8.05
C VAL A 219 28.13 -3.46 8.53
N SER A 220 28.26 -3.74 9.81
CA SER A 220 27.61 -4.89 10.44
C SER A 220 27.01 -4.46 11.76
N ASN A 221 25.74 -4.80 11.97
CA ASN A 221 25.00 -4.40 13.15
C ASN A 221 24.09 -5.53 13.63
N SER A 222 23.66 -5.45 14.89
CA SER A 222 22.99 -6.56 15.54
C SER A 222 21.56 -6.81 15.08
N ASP A 223 20.87 -5.84 14.45
CA ASP A 223 19.42 -5.89 14.21
C ASP A 223 18.69 -6.30 15.50
N ALA A 224 19.00 -5.61 16.60
CA ALA A 224 18.60 -6.03 17.94
C ALA A 224 17.11 -5.78 18.21
N HIS A 225 16.38 -6.87 18.42
CA HIS A 225 14.97 -6.86 18.86
C HIS A 225 14.81 -7.05 20.38
N SER A 226 15.92 -7.19 21.10
CA SER A 226 15.96 -7.22 22.56
C SER A 226 17.36 -6.82 23.04
N PRO A 227 17.50 -6.14 24.19
CA PRO A 227 18.80 -5.64 24.66
C PRO A 227 19.92 -6.70 24.77
N PRO A 228 19.68 -7.97 25.18
CA PRO A 228 20.74 -8.97 25.24
C PRO A 228 21.37 -9.33 23.89
N MET A 229 20.70 -9.03 22.78
CA MET A 229 21.17 -9.32 21.42
C MET A 229 22.13 -8.25 20.87
N LEU A 230 22.30 -7.12 21.57
CA LEU A 230 23.26 -6.09 21.21
C LEU A 230 24.68 -6.66 21.11
N GLY A 231 25.42 -6.18 20.12
CA GLY A 231 26.83 -6.53 19.93
C GLY A 231 27.09 -7.96 19.49
N ARG A 232 26.07 -8.70 19.01
CA ARG A 232 26.32 -9.94 18.25
C ARG A 232 26.99 -9.67 16.91
N ASN A 233 26.72 -8.49 16.36
CA ASN A 233 27.40 -7.86 15.24
C ASN A 233 27.63 -6.39 15.61
N ALA A 234 28.74 -5.80 15.19
CA ALA A 234 29.07 -4.40 15.41
C ALA A 234 30.08 -3.89 14.38
N THR A 235 30.04 -2.59 14.10
CA THR A 235 31.02 -1.89 13.27
C THR A 235 32.12 -1.30 14.15
N VAL A 236 33.37 -1.41 13.72
CA VAL A 236 34.55 -0.91 14.45
C VAL A 236 35.05 0.37 13.78
N LEU A 237 35.16 1.43 14.57
CA LEU A 237 35.59 2.75 14.12
C LEU A 237 36.77 3.24 14.95
N ASP A 238 37.67 4.01 14.34
CA ASP A 238 38.75 4.76 14.97
C ASP A 238 38.67 6.24 14.58
N THR A 239 37.68 6.92 15.16
CA THR A 239 37.39 8.35 14.92
C THR A 239 37.20 9.09 16.23
N ASP A 240 36.96 10.39 16.15
CA ASP A 240 36.33 11.11 17.26
C ASP A 240 34.88 10.62 17.44
N LEU A 241 34.38 10.66 18.68
CA LEU A 241 33.02 10.25 19.01
C LEU A 241 32.04 11.38 18.62
N ASP A 242 31.73 11.44 17.33
CA ASP A 242 30.97 12.51 16.68
C ASP A 242 30.16 11.92 15.50
N TYR A 243 28.91 12.36 15.31
CA TYR A 243 28.04 11.87 14.23
C TYR A 243 28.64 12.05 12.84
N PHE A 244 29.19 13.23 12.57
CA PHE A 244 29.75 13.57 11.27
C PHE A 244 31.06 12.85 11.03
N ALA A 245 31.88 12.66 12.07
CA ALA A 245 33.08 11.83 11.97
C ALA A 245 32.75 10.36 11.64
N VAL A 246 31.69 9.81 12.24
CA VAL A 246 31.19 8.45 11.91
C VAL A 246 30.75 8.39 10.44
N ARG A 247 29.90 9.32 10.01
CA ARG A 247 29.43 9.39 8.62
C ARG A 247 30.58 9.51 7.63
N ASP A 248 31.52 10.42 7.90
CA ASP A 248 32.65 10.69 7.00
C ASP A 248 33.62 9.50 6.97
N ALA A 249 33.78 8.76 8.07
CA ALA A 249 34.54 7.51 8.09
C ALA A 249 33.88 6.42 7.25
N LEU A 250 32.56 6.27 7.32
CA LEU A 250 31.83 5.34 6.46
C LEU A 250 31.83 5.76 4.99
N ALA A 251 31.87 7.06 4.70
CA ALA A 251 31.90 7.58 3.33
C ALA A 251 33.28 7.50 2.68
N SER A 252 34.34 7.88 3.43
CA SER A 252 35.70 8.02 2.91
C SER A 252 36.62 6.84 3.23
N GLY A 253 36.24 6.00 4.19
CA GLY A 253 37.09 4.95 4.77
C GLY A 253 38.08 5.45 5.82
N THR A 254 38.27 6.76 5.97
CA THR A 254 39.23 7.32 6.94
C THR A 254 38.67 7.17 8.36
N GLY A 255 39.25 6.28 9.15
CA GLY A 255 38.75 5.95 10.50
C GLY A 255 37.75 4.80 10.53
N TYR A 256 37.38 4.22 9.39
CA TYR A 256 36.69 2.93 9.36
C TYR A 256 37.73 1.81 9.55
N VAL A 257 37.52 0.95 10.55
CA VAL A 257 38.47 -0.13 10.88
C VAL A 257 37.98 -1.46 10.32
N GLY A 258 36.69 -1.76 10.45
CA GLY A 258 36.18 -3.08 10.12
C GLY A 258 34.91 -3.47 10.85
N THR A 259 34.66 -4.76 10.98
CA THR A 259 33.46 -5.32 11.63
C THR A 259 33.78 -6.43 12.62
N VAL A 260 32.86 -6.62 13.57
CA VAL A 260 32.74 -7.81 14.39
C VAL A 260 31.43 -8.48 14.00
N ASP A 261 31.50 -9.75 13.62
CA ASP A 261 30.38 -10.48 13.06
C ASP A 261 30.18 -11.79 13.82
N MET A 262 28.93 -12.21 14.03
CA MET A 262 28.67 -13.62 14.26
C MET A 262 29.05 -14.43 13.01
N PHE A 263 29.30 -15.73 13.16
CA PHE A 263 29.53 -16.57 11.99
C PHE A 263 28.29 -16.55 11.09
N PRO A 264 28.44 -16.35 9.76
CA PRO A 264 27.30 -16.21 8.86
C PRO A 264 26.44 -17.48 8.84
N GLU A 265 27.01 -18.64 9.13
CA GLU A 265 26.32 -19.92 9.27
C GLU A 265 25.29 -19.94 10.42
N GLU A 266 25.44 -19.14 11.48
CA GLU A 266 24.39 -18.99 12.50
C GLU A 266 23.15 -18.31 11.92
N GLY A 267 23.32 -17.54 10.86
CA GLY A 267 22.25 -16.84 10.16
C GLY A 267 21.12 -17.75 9.68
N LYS A 268 19.89 -17.30 9.90
CA LYS A 268 18.63 -17.98 9.56
C LYS A 268 18.50 -18.45 8.12
N TYR A 269 19.17 -17.78 7.19
CA TYR A 269 19.02 -18.00 5.76
C TYR A 269 20.37 -18.19 5.08
N HIS A 270 21.39 -18.66 5.79
CA HIS A 270 22.71 -18.83 5.21
C HIS A 270 22.71 -19.87 4.06
N HIS A 271 22.26 -21.10 4.36
CA HIS A 271 22.12 -22.17 3.37
C HIS A 271 20.72 -22.20 2.75
N ASP A 272 20.64 -22.89 1.60
CA ASP A 272 19.36 -23.20 0.98
C ASP A 272 18.63 -24.25 1.81
N GLY A 273 17.30 -24.22 1.79
CA GLY A 273 16.58 -25.29 2.44
C GLY A 273 15.06 -25.25 2.36
N HIS A 274 14.47 -26.25 3.02
CA HIS A 274 13.03 -26.41 3.18
C HIS A 274 12.75 -26.93 4.59
N ARG A 275 12.40 -26.00 5.48
CA ARG A 275 12.23 -26.21 6.93
C ARG A 275 11.30 -27.36 7.24
N LYS A 276 10.16 -27.44 6.53
CA LYS A 276 9.12 -28.46 6.76
C LYS A 276 9.63 -29.89 6.53
N CYS A 277 10.65 -30.08 5.70
CA CYS A 277 11.28 -31.38 5.45
C CYS A 277 12.59 -31.57 6.20
N GLY A 278 13.11 -30.57 6.91
CA GLY A 278 14.44 -30.60 7.52
C GLY A 278 15.58 -30.67 6.49
N VAL A 279 15.34 -30.23 5.25
CA VAL A 279 16.34 -30.26 4.17
C VAL A 279 17.16 -28.99 4.22
N ARG A 280 18.48 -29.16 4.34
CA ARG A 280 19.49 -28.11 4.29
C ARG A 280 20.53 -28.48 3.23
N LEU A 281 20.81 -27.59 2.29
CA LEU A 281 21.69 -27.84 1.16
C LEU A 281 22.67 -26.69 0.94
N SER A 282 23.87 -27.04 0.53
CA SER A 282 24.82 -26.08 -0.02
C SER A 282 24.37 -25.61 -1.42
N PRO A 283 24.87 -24.46 -1.90
CA PRO A 283 24.50 -23.97 -3.23
C PRO A 283 24.79 -24.96 -4.36
N GLU A 284 25.90 -25.70 -4.29
CA GLU A 284 26.25 -26.72 -5.28
C GLU A 284 25.23 -27.86 -5.32
N GLU A 285 24.79 -28.34 -4.15
CA GLU A 285 23.76 -29.38 -4.04
C GLU A 285 22.40 -28.88 -4.57
N THR A 286 22.03 -27.64 -4.24
CA THR A 286 20.80 -27.00 -4.74
C THR A 286 20.81 -26.89 -6.26
N ARG A 287 21.94 -26.53 -6.90
CA ARG A 287 22.08 -26.51 -8.36
C ARG A 287 21.90 -27.92 -8.96
N LYS A 288 22.50 -28.94 -8.36
CA LYS A 288 22.35 -30.35 -8.79
C LYS A 288 20.90 -30.83 -8.72
N LEU A 289 20.14 -30.35 -7.73
CA LEU A 289 18.72 -30.66 -7.55
C LEU A 289 17.76 -29.67 -8.25
N GLN A 290 18.28 -28.78 -9.10
CA GLN A 290 17.50 -27.78 -9.85
C GLN A 290 16.60 -26.92 -8.94
N GLY A 291 17.07 -26.58 -7.74
CA GLY A 291 16.34 -25.74 -6.79
C GLY A 291 15.12 -26.42 -6.14
N ARG A 292 15.02 -27.75 -6.20
CA ARG A 292 13.89 -28.52 -5.66
C ARG A 292 14.29 -29.38 -4.47
N CYS A 293 13.38 -29.45 -3.49
CA CYS A 293 13.51 -30.29 -2.33
C CYS A 293 13.46 -31.78 -2.71
N PRO A 294 14.45 -32.61 -2.32
CA PRO A 294 14.49 -34.02 -2.68
C PRO A 294 13.39 -34.85 -2.01
N GLU A 295 12.84 -34.38 -0.88
CA GLU A 295 11.80 -35.08 -0.13
C GLU A 295 10.39 -34.87 -0.66
N CYS A 296 10.06 -33.65 -1.13
CA CYS A 296 8.69 -33.29 -1.51
C CYS A 296 8.56 -32.69 -2.91
N GLY A 297 9.66 -32.45 -3.63
CA GLY A 297 9.68 -31.89 -5.00
C GLY A 297 9.35 -30.40 -5.11
N LYS A 298 9.02 -29.74 -4.00
CA LYS A 298 8.72 -28.30 -3.96
C LYS A 298 9.98 -27.42 -4.08
N PRO A 299 9.86 -26.16 -4.52
CA PRO A 299 11.00 -25.23 -4.55
C PRO A 299 11.65 -25.05 -3.17
N LEU A 300 12.97 -24.91 -3.14
CA LEU A 300 13.73 -24.55 -1.94
C LEU A 300 13.69 -23.03 -1.70
N THR A 301 13.77 -22.62 -0.44
CA THR A 301 14.15 -21.25 -0.09
C THR A 301 15.64 -21.10 -0.39
N VAL A 302 15.96 -20.21 -1.33
CA VAL A 302 17.35 -19.91 -1.73
C VAL A 302 17.99 -19.03 -0.67
N GLY A 303 19.09 -19.52 -0.09
CA GLY A 303 19.85 -18.87 0.97
C GLY A 303 20.76 -17.76 0.46
N VAL A 304 21.36 -17.04 1.42
CA VAL A 304 22.27 -15.93 1.20
C VAL A 304 23.55 -16.39 0.50
N LEU A 305 24.13 -17.52 0.91
CA LEU A 305 25.35 -18.02 0.30
C LEU A 305 25.15 -18.31 -1.21
N TYR A 306 24.01 -18.91 -1.58
CA TYR A 306 23.68 -19.14 -2.99
C TYR A 306 23.61 -17.83 -3.76
N ARG A 307 22.90 -16.83 -3.22
CA ARG A 307 22.70 -15.54 -3.88
C ARG A 307 24.02 -14.76 -4.02
N VAL A 308 24.89 -14.82 -3.01
CA VAL A 308 26.25 -14.27 -3.11
C VAL A 308 27.03 -14.97 -4.22
N GLU A 309 27.00 -16.31 -4.28
CA GLU A 309 27.68 -17.05 -5.35
C GLU A 309 27.13 -16.75 -6.75
N GLU A 310 25.84 -16.47 -6.87
CA GLU A 310 25.20 -16.11 -8.14
C GLU A 310 25.70 -14.75 -8.67
N LEU A 311 25.96 -13.79 -7.77
CA LEU A 311 26.45 -12.46 -8.13
C LEU A 311 27.98 -12.33 -8.06
N ALA A 312 28.67 -13.28 -7.44
CA ALA A 312 30.12 -13.25 -7.26
C ALA A 312 30.85 -13.40 -8.59
N ASP A 313 31.87 -12.55 -8.77
CA ASP A 313 32.77 -12.54 -9.92
C ASP A 313 34.23 -12.82 -9.53
N ARG A 314 34.52 -12.99 -8.23
CA ARG A 314 35.82 -13.42 -7.72
C ARG A 314 35.77 -14.80 -7.05
N ASP A 315 36.88 -15.50 -7.17
CA ASP A 315 37.12 -16.75 -6.45
C ASP A 315 37.26 -16.48 -4.92
N PRO A 316 36.64 -17.31 -4.05
CA PRO A 316 36.77 -17.15 -2.60
C PRO A 316 38.22 -17.06 -2.10
N THR A 317 39.14 -17.81 -2.70
CA THR A 317 40.55 -17.86 -2.30
C THR A 317 41.34 -16.63 -2.71
N ALA A 318 40.84 -15.85 -3.68
CA ALA A 318 41.47 -14.61 -4.12
C ALA A 318 41.23 -13.46 -3.12
N VAL A 319 40.10 -13.49 -2.40
CA VAL A 319 39.66 -12.41 -1.49
C VAL A 319 39.80 -12.76 0.00
N SER A 320 39.84 -14.05 0.34
CA SER A 320 39.91 -14.53 1.72
C SER A 320 41.11 -15.46 1.96
N GLY A 321 41.64 -15.45 3.20
CA GLY A 321 42.80 -16.25 3.60
C GLY A 321 44.14 -15.50 3.62
N PRO A 322 45.24 -16.16 4.06
CA PRO A 322 46.54 -15.53 4.31
C PRO A 322 47.28 -15.10 3.04
N ASN A 323 46.89 -15.62 1.86
CA ASN A 323 47.47 -15.29 0.57
C ASN A 323 46.48 -14.55 -0.35
N ALA A 324 45.45 -13.92 0.21
CA ALA A 324 44.48 -13.14 -0.57
C ALA A 324 45.19 -12.01 -1.32
N THR A 325 44.95 -11.90 -2.63
CA THR A 325 45.62 -10.91 -3.51
C THR A 325 44.66 -9.87 -4.05
N ASP A 326 43.35 -10.10 -3.94
CA ASP A 326 42.31 -9.35 -4.66
C ASP A 326 41.28 -8.72 -3.69
N ARG A 327 41.71 -8.41 -2.46
CA ARG A 327 40.86 -7.69 -1.49
C ARG A 327 40.60 -6.26 -1.96
N PRO A 328 39.35 -5.75 -1.87
CA PRO A 328 39.06 -4.39 -2.29
C PRO A 328 39.73 -3.36 -1.38
N ALA A 329 39.97 -2.16 -1.90
CA ALA A 329 40.61 -1.08 -1.15
C ALA A 329 39.78 -0.59 0.05
N SER A 330 38.46 -0.78 0.00
CA SER A 330 37.50 -0.49 1.07
C SER A 330 37.44 -1.58 2.16
N ALA A 331 38.17 -2.70 2.00
CA ALA A 331 38.13 -3.81 2.93
C ALA A 331 38.69 -3.42 4.30
N GLY A 332 37.84 -3.45 5.32
CA GLY A 332 38.25 -3.38 6.72
C GLY A 332 38.71 -4.73 7.28
N GLU A 333 39.21 -4.71 8.51
CA GLU A 333 39.38 -5.92 9.32
C GLU A 333 38.01 -6.57 9.58
N PHE A 334 37.96 -7.89 9.74
CA PHE A 334 36.75 -8.53 10.27
C PHE A 334 37.12 -9.60 11.28
N LEU A 335 36.33 -9.70 12.36
CA LEU A 335 36.52 -10.65 13.44
C LEU A 335 35.22 -11.42 13.67
N SER A 336 35.31 -12.74 13.72
CA SER A 336 34.14 -13.59 14.04
C SER A 336 34.03 -13.81 15.55
N ILE A 337 32.81 -13.71 16.09
CA ILE A 337 32.52 -13.97 17.51
C ILE A 337 31.42 -15.01 17.70
N VAL A 338 31.48 -15.68 18.84
CA VAL A 338 30.36 -16.41 19.45
C VAL A 338 30.02 -15.67 20.74
N PRO A 339 28.75 -15.27 20.99
CA PRO A 339 28.38 -14.54 22.19
C PRO A 339 28.80 -15.28 23.46
N LEU A 340 29.34 -14.56 24.45
CA LEU A 340 29.85 -15.15 25.69
C LEU A 340 28.82 -16.06 26.41
N PRO A 341 27.51 -15.72 26.47
CA PRO A 341 26.50 -16.64 27.01
C PRO A 341 26.37 -17.97 26.27
N GLU A 342 26.57 -18.00 24.95
CA GLU A 342 26.56 -19.24 24.15
C GLU A 342 27.77 -20.11 24.49
N ILE A 343 28.97 -19.51 24.56
CA ILE A 343 30.20 -20.20 25.00
C ILE A 343 30.03 -20.80 26.40
N MET A 344 29.50 -20.00 27.33
CA MET A 344 29.27 -20.47 28.71
C MET A 344 28.16 -21.52 28.78
N GLY A 345 27.14 -21.44 27.92
CA GLY A 345 26.11 -22.46 27.79
C GLY A 345 26.67 -23.80 27.32
N GLU A 346 27.57 -23.77 26.34
CA GLU A 346 28.29 -24.96 25.84
C GLU A 346 29.16 -25.57 26.96
N ILE A 347 29.97 -24.76 27.65
CA ILE A 347 30.85 -25.20 28.74
C ILE A 347 30.04 -25.82 29.90
N LEU A 348 28.95 -25.17 30.30
CA LEU A 348 28.12 -25.61 31.42
C LEU A 348 27.06 -26.64 31.03
N ARG A 349 26.91 -26.96 29.74
CA ARG A 349 25.93 -27.90 29.18
C ARG A 349 24.49 -27.58 29.54
N VAL A 350 24.18 -26.30 29.55
CA VAL A 350 22.83 -25.76 29.82
C VAL A 350 22.53 -24.67 28.81
N GLY A 351 21.26 -24.33 28.64
CA GLY A 351 20.89 -23.27 27.70
C GLY A 351 21.56 -21.92 28.06
N PRO A 352 21.90 -21.09 27.05
CA PRO A 352 22.57 -19.79 27.23
C PRO A 352 21.75 -18.80 28.07
N LYS A 353 20.43 -19.01 28.16
CA LYS A 353 19.51 -18.20 28.98
C LYS A 353 19.34 -18.71 30.41
N SER A 354 20.08 -19.75 30.82
CA SER A 354 19.95 -20.32 32.16
C SER A 354 20.49 -19.39 33.25
N LYS A 355 20.00 -19.54 34.48
CA LYS A 355 20.49 -18.77 35.63
C LYS A 355 21.99 -19.04 35.89
N ALA A 356 22.44 -20.28 35.70
CA ALA A 356 23.84 -20.66 35.87
C ALA A 356 24.75 -19.94 34.86
N VAL A 357 24.36 -19.88 33.59
CA VAL A 357 25.10 -19.12 32.57
C VAL A 357 25.14 -17.64 32.90
N ARG A 358 23.99 -17.03 33.26
CA ARG A 358 23.98 -15.60 33.64
C ARG A 358 24.96 -15.29 34.77
N GLN A 359 24.93 -16.10 35.83
CA GLN A 359 25.85 -15.93 36.95
C GLN A 359 27.32 -16.07 36.51
N ALA A 360 27.64 -17.08 35.69
CA ALA A 360 29.01 -17.29 35.25
C ALA A 360 29.51 -16.17 34.31
N VAL A 361 28.65 -15.66 33.44
CA VAL A 361 28.96 -14.47 32.62
C VAL A 361 29.15 -13.24 33.51
N ASP A 362 28.29 -13.04 34.52
CA ASP A 362 28.43 -11.92 35.46
C ASP A 362 29.76 -11.99 36.22
N GLU A 363 30.19 -13.17 36.67
CA GLU A 363 31.48 -13.38 37.33
C GLU A 363 32.66 -12.98 36.43
N VAL A 364 32.66 -13.43 35.17
CA VAL A 364 33.69 -13.08 34.18
C VAL A 364 33.69 -11.57 33.89
N VAL A 365 32.52 -10.97 33.67
CA VAL A 365 32.40 -9.54 33.34
C VAL A 365 32.81 -8.64 34.51
N ASN A 366 32.46 -9.03 35.75
CA ASN A 366 32.89 -8.33 36.96
C ASN A 366 34.41 -8.34 37.12
N ALA A 367 35.06 -9.44 36.78
CA ALA A 367 36.50 -9.64 37.02
C ALA A 367 37.39 -9.14 35.88
N VAL A 368 36.97 -9.31 34.61
CA VAL A 368 37.79 -9.02 33.43
C VAL A 368 37.36 -7.73 32.73
N GLY A 369 36.06 -7.46 32.66
CA GLY A 369 35.49 -6.33 31.94
C GLY A 369 34.39 -6.72 30.95
N PRO A 370 33.98 -5.78 30.07
CA PRO A 370 32.87 -5.98 29.14
C PRO A 370 33.07 -7.17 28.20
N GLU A 371 31.96 -7.76 27.73
CA GLU A 371 31.96 -9.02 26.97
C GLU A 371 32.84 -8.96 25.69
N MET A 372 32.77 -7.86 24.93
CA MET A 372 33.58 -7.71 23.70
C MET A 372 35.08 -7.67 24.01
N ALA A 373 35.47 -6.99 25.09
CA ALA A 373 36.87 -6.95 25.53
C ALA A 373 37.35 -8.36 25.93
N VAL A 374 36.52 -9.14 26.62
CA VAL A 374 36.83 -10.54 26.96
C VAL A 374 37.04 -11.39 25.70
N LEU A 375 36.13 -11.29 24.74
CA LEU A 375 36.18 -12.11 23.52
C LEU A 375 37.34 -11.74 22.61
N LEU A 376 37.64 -10.45 22.42
CA LEU A 376 38.53 -9.99 21.34
C LEU A 376 39.85 -9.38 21.80
N GLU A 377 39.85 -8.62 22.91
CA GLU A 377 40.97 -7.73 23.24
C GLU A 377 41.87 -8.27 24.36
N LYS A 378 41.26 -8.88 25.38
CA LYS A 378 41.94 -9.23 26.62
C LYS A 378 42.92 -10.38 26.44
N PRO A 379 44.15 -10.29 27.00
CA PRO A 379 45.09 -11.41 27.02
C PRO A 379 44.50 -12.65 27.70
N LEU A 380 44.84 -13.84 27.20
CA LEU A 380 44.30 -15.11 27.72
C LEU A 380 44.65 -15.35 29.20
N ASP A 381 45.79 -14.85 29.69
CA ASP A 381 46.23 -14.95 31.08
C ASP A 381 45.45 -14.02 32.04
N GLU A 382 44.89 -12.91 31.54
CA GLU A 382 43.94 -12.08 32.31
C GLU A 382 42.60 -12.79 32.45
N ILE A 383 42.15 -13.48 31.39
CA ILE A 383 40.91 -14.24 31.41
C ILE A 383 41.05 -15.47 32.32
N GLU A 384 42.20 -16.15 32.30
CA GLU A 384 42.48 -17.30 33.16
C GLU A 384 42.33 -16.98 34.65
N ARG A 385 42.70 -15.76 35.07
CA ARG A 385 42.57 -15.30 36.46
C ARG A 385 41.13 -15.15 36.95
N ALA A 386 40.16 -15.11 36.03
CA ALA A 386 38.75 -14.84 36.29
C ALA A 386 37.79 -15.92 35.77
N GLY A 387 38.27 -16.82 34.91
CA GLY A 387 37.49 -17.83 34.21
C GLY A 387 37.99 -19.25 34.46
N SER A 388 37.32 -20.22 33.84
CA SER A 388 37.78 -21.62 33.87
C SER A 388 38.82 -21.87 32.76
N PRO A 389 39.68 -22.89 32.89
CA PRO A 389 40.57 -23.30 31.80
C PRO A 389 39.82 -23.61 30.49
N LEU A 390 38.57 -24.08 30.59
CA LEU A 390 37.70 -24.32 29.44
C LEU A 390 37.29 -23.02 28.75
N LEU A 391 37.04 -21.93 29.48
CA LEU A 391 36.74 -20.62 28.89
C LEU A 391 37.95 -20.06 28.13
N VAL A 392 39.15 -20.21 28.69
CA VAL A 392 40.40 -19.78 28.04
C VAL A 392 40.61 -20.55 26.73
N GLU A 393 40.42 -21.88 26.76
CA GLU A 393 40.53 -22.71 25.55
C GLU A 393 39.46 -22.36 24.52
N ALA A 394 38.21 -22.13 24.95
CA ALA A 394 37.12 -21.73 24.07
C ALA A 394 37.42 -20.40 23.35
N ILE A 395 37.89 -19.39 24.08
CA ILE A 395 38.27 -18.08 23.50
C ILE A 395 39.50 -18.22 22.61
N SER A 396 40.48 -19.05 22.98
CA SER A 396 41.64 -19.37 22.14
C SER A 396 41.22 -19.97 20.80
N ARG A 397 40.34 -20.98 20.80
CA ARG A 397 39.78 -21.59 19.58
C ARG A 397 39.01 -20.59 18.73
N LEU A 398 38.15 -19.79 19.36
CA LEU A 398 37.38 -18.74 18.69
C LEU A 398 38.32 -17.77 17.95
N ARG A 399 39.35 -17.26 18.64
CA ARG A 399 40.34 -16.33 18.05
C ARG A 399 41.18 -16.95 16.93
N ARG A 400 41.35 -18.28 16.91
CA ARG A 400 41.98 -19.02 15.81
C ARG A 400 41.00 -19.41 14.69
N GLY A 401 39.70 -19.18 14.86
CA GLY A 401 38.65 -19.60 13.93
C GLY A 401 38.37 -21.10 13.91
N GLU A 402 38.81 -21.84 14.93
CA GLU A 402 38.63 -23.29 15.08
C GLU A 402 37.24 -23.59 15.66
N VAL A 403 36.22 -23.54 14.80
CA VAL A 403 34.81 -23.73 15.17
C VAL A 403 34.14 -24.82 14.34
N ARG A 404 33.16 -25.51 14.92
CA ARG A 404 32.24 -26.40 14.20
C ARG A 404 31.01 -25.61 13.78
N ARG A 405 30.56 -25.81 12.54
CA ARG A 405 29.49 -25.02 11.93
C ARG A 405 28.34 -25.89 11.45
N GLU A 406 27.15 -25.60 11.95
CA GLU A 406 25.90 -26.16 11.44
C GLU A 406 25.05 -25.02 10.90
N ALA A 407 25.06 -24.82 9.59
CA ALA A 407 24.39 -23.68 8.97
C ALA A 407 22.87 -23.64 9.20
N GLY A 408 22.35 -22.44 9.42
CA GLY A 408 20.94 -22.13 9.39
C GLY A 408 20.37 -22.13 7.97
N TYR A 409 19.06 -22.34 7.87
CA TYR A 409 18.35 -22.46 6.59
C TYR A 409 16.86 -22.18 6.77
N ASP A 410 16.22 -21.61 5.75
CA ASP A 410 14.78 -21.38 5.67
C ASP A 410 14.16 -20.81 6.96
N GLY A 411 14.85 -19.89 7.63
CA GLY A 411 14.44 -19.15 8.82
C GLY A 411 14.72 -19.84 10.17
N GLU A 412 15.43 -20.97 10.16
CA GLU A 412 16.01 -21.59 11.35
C GLU A 412 17.45 -21.12 11.54
N TYR A 413 17.81 -20.69 12.76
CA TYR A 413 19.19 -20.33 13.10
C TYR A 413 20.10 -21.55 13.04
N GLY A 414 21.34 -21.33 12.60
CA GLY A 414 22.41 -22.32 12.71
C GLY A 414 22.98 -22.39 14.12
N VAL A 415 23.97 -23.27 14.29
CA VAL A 415 24.67 -23.49 15.55
C VAL A 415 26.17 -23.48 15.29
N ILE A 416 26.90 -22.72 16.12
CA ILE A 416 28.37 -22.75 16.19
C ILE A 416 28.77 -23.37 17.51
N SER A 417 29.77 -24.25 17.48
CA SER A 417 30.28 -24.94 18.67
C SER A 417 31.80 -24.88 18.70
N LEU A 418 32.38 -24.68 19.88
CA LEU A 418 33.83 -24.61 20.08
C LEU A 418 34.46 -25.95 20.48
N PHE A 419 33.64 -26.90 20.94
CA PHE A 419 34.07 -28.21 21.37
C PHE A 419 33.39 -29.33 20.57
N GLU A 420 34.08 -30.48 20.46
CA GLU A 420 33.49 -31.67 19.89
C GLU A 420 32.44 -32.29 20.84
N PRO A 421 31.39 -32.96 20.32
CA PRO A 421 30.42 -33.65 21.15
C PRO A 421 31.09 -34.66 22.09
N GLY A 422 31.01 -34.39 23.40
CA GLY A 422 31.60 -35.25 24.43
C GLY A 422 33.05 -34.91 24.82
N GLU A 423 33.67 -33.90 24.22
CA GLU A 423 35.04 -33.46 24.53
C GLU A 423 35.17 -32.93 25.98
N ILE A 424 34.16 -32.19 26.44
CA ILE A 424 34.08 -31.72 27.83
C ILE A 424 33.75 -32.95 28.72
N GLY A 425 34.63 -33.33 29.64
CA GLY A 425 34.40 -34.51 30.50
C GLY A 425 33.08 -34.43 31.31
N ALA A 426 32.52 -35.57 31.71
CA ALA A 426 31.44 -35.59 32.71
C ALA A 426 31.94 -34.95 34.03
N PRO A 427 31.12 -34.15 34.74
CA PRO A 427 31.57 -33.48 35.96
C PRO A 427 32.09 -34.50 36.97
N SER A 428 33.37 -34.41 37.32
CA SER A 428 33.97 -35.23 38.38
C SER A 428 33.34 -34.83 39.71
N ALA A 429 32.61 -35.76 40.31
CA ALA A 429 32.16 -35.66 41.69
C ALA A 429 33.37 -35.67 42.63
N GLN A 430 33.91 -34.50 42.99
CA GLN A 430 34.87 -34.34 44.10
C GLN A 430 35.11 -32.87 44.47
N ALA A 431 34.24 -32.30 45.31
CA ALA A 431 34.57 -31.58 46.56
C ALA A 431 33.29 -30.93 47.17
N PRO A 432 33.15 -30.88 48.51
CA PRO A 432 31.84 -30.85 49.18
C PRO A 432 31.36 -29.42 49.51
N GLY A 433 30.05 -29.19 49.37
CA GLY A 433 29.39 -27.96 49.79
C GLY A 433 28.07 -28.27 50.49
N LEU A 434 27.90 -27.73 51.70
CA LEU A 434 26.74 -27.78 52.59
C LEU A 434 25.39 -27.61 51.86
N PHE A 435 24.39 -28.38 52.31
CA PHE A 435 22.97 -28.43 51.89
C PHE A 435 22.61 -29.51 50.85
N ASP A 436 22.71 -30.77 51.28
CA ASP A 436 21.98 -31.90 50.71
C ASP A 436 20.48 -31.83 51.03
N ILE A 437 19.64 -31.68 49.99
CA ILE A 437 18.24 -32.16 50.00
C ILE A 437 18.03 -32.89 48.65
N PRO A 438 17.59 -34.17 48.64
CA PRO A 438 17.48 -34.93 47.41
C PRO A 438 16.23 -34.51 46.62
N ALA A 439 16.41 -34.06 45.38
CA ALA A 439 15.33 -33.97 44.40
C ALA A 439 15.49 -35.11 43.39
N GLU A 440 14.51 -36.02 43.36
CA GLU A 440 14.42 -37.09 42.36
C GLU A 440 14.35 -36.49 40.94
N VAL A 441 15.27 -36.91 40.09
CA VAL A 441 15.26 -36.64 38.64
C VAL A 441 14.39 -37.70 37.96
N PRO A 442 13.35 -37.36 37.17
CA PRO A 442 12.62 -38.34 36.38
C PRO A 442 13.51 -38.86 35.24
N ALA A 443 13.53 -40.18 35.05
CA ALA A 443 14.29 -40.83 33.99
C ALA A 443 13.88 -40.32 32.57
N PRO A 444 14.84 -40.18 31.65
CA PRO A 444 14.55 -39.80 30.27
C PRO A 444 13.73 -40.89 29.56
N ARG A 445 12.66 -40.48 28.88
CA ARG A 445 11.89 -41.35 27.97
C ARG A 445 12.72 -41.68 26.73
N PRO A 446 12.70 -42.94 26.25
CA PRO A 446 13.48 -43.34 25.08
C PRO A 446 12.93 -42.67 23.81
N ALA A 447 13.85 -42.28 22.93
CA ALA A 447 13.55 -41.80 21.60
C ALA A 447 12.78 -42.87 20.80
N ARG A 448 11.73 -42.45 20.09
CA ARG A 448 11.00 -43.30 19.15
C ARG A 448 11.87 -43.52 17.92
N GLU A 449 12.44 -44.71 17.79
CA GLU A 449 12.93 -45.23 16.51
C GLU A 449 11.76 -45.37 15.52
N SER A 450 11.84 -44.68 14.38
CA SER A 450 10.96 -44.90 13.25
C SER A 450 11.45 -46.13 12.47
N THR A 451 10.66 -47.19 12.50
CA THR A 451 10.86 -48.38 11.67
C THR A 451 10.62 -48.07 10.19
N PRO A 452 11.44 -48.61 9.26
CA PRO A 452 11.21 -48.45 7.83
C PRO A 452 10.08 -49.37 7.36
N ARG A 453 9.18 -48.86 6.52
CA ARG A 453 8.14 -49.63 5.82
C ARG A 453 8.49 -49.77 4.32
N PRO A 454 8.05 -50.85 3.67
CA PRO A 454 8.79 -51.47 2.57
C PRO A 454 8.57 -50.78 1.22
N THR A 455 9.67 -50.69 0.46
CA THR A 455 9.73 -50.37 -0.97
C THR A 455 8.92 -51.36 -1.79
N ARG A 456 8.02 -50.86 -2.63
CA ARG A 456 7.32 -51.63 -3.66
C ARG A 456 8.00 -51.38 -5.02
N ALA A 457 8.30 -52.49 -5.70
CA ALA A 457 9.13 -52.60 -6.90
C ALA A 457 8.61 -51.83 -8.15
N PRO A 458 9.51 -51.52 -9.11
CA PRO A 458 9.18 -50.80 -10.34
C PRO A 458 8.76 -51.76 -11.47
N ALA A 459 7.89 -51.28 -12.37
CA ALA A 459 7.69 -51.80 -13.73
C ALA A 459 6.78 -50.86 -14.55
N PRO A 460 6.81 -50.88 -15.89
CA PRO A 460 7.97 -50.81 -16.77
C PRO A 460 7.82 -49.71 -17.85
N GLU A 461 8.93 -49.33 -18.48
CA GLU A 461 8.99 -48.50 -19.69
C GLU A 461 8.23 -49.11 -20.87
N LYS A 462 7.51 -48.26 -21.64
CA LYS A 462 7.18 -48.50 -23.05
C LYS A 462 7.18 -47.18 -23.85
N THR A 463 8.24 -47.02 -24.63
CA THR A 463 8.26 -46.63 -26.05
C THR A 463 7.45 -45.41 -26.49
N THR A 464 8.13 -44.26 -26.56
CA THR A 464 7.79 -43.15 -27.46
C THR A 464 8.17 -43.52 -28.90
N VAL A 465 7.22 -43.37 -29.81
CA VAL A 465 7.44 -43.48 -31.26
C VAL A 465 7.90 -42.11 -31.76
N ASP A 466 8.99 -42.15 -32.50
CA ASP A 466 9.66 -41.05 -33.20
C ASP A 466 8.85 -40.61 -34.43
N SER A 467 8.73 -39.30 -34.66
CA SER A 467 8.89 -38.68 -35.99
C SER A 467 8.77 -37.14 -35.91
N GLY A 468 9.87 -36.47 -36.20
CA GLY A 468 9.89 -35.56 -37.36
C GLY A 468 9.81 -34.06 -37.12
N ASP A 469 10.97 -33.45 -37.33
CA ASP A 469 11.23 -32.11 -37.88
C ASP A 469 11.21 -30.90 -36.94
N GLY A 470 12.40 -30.31 -36.85
CA GLY A 470 12.74 -29.19 -35.99
C GLY A 470 12.67 -27.83 -36.65
N ALA A 471 12.88 -26.82 -35.80
CA ALA A 471 13.53 -25.57 -36.12
C ALA A 471 13.99 -24.96 -34.79
N GLU A 472 15.28 -24.66 -34.70
CA GLU A 472 15.93 -24.00 -33.56
C GLU A 472 15.32 -22.61 -33.28
N PRO A 473 15.14 -22.20 -32.02
CA PRO A 473 14.96 -20.79 -31.70
C PRO A 473 16.33 -20.14 -31.54
N ALA A 474 16.69 -19.32 -32.53
CA ALA A 474 17.84 -18.44 -32.48
C ALA A 474 17.67 -17.35 -31.39
N THR A 475 18.78 -17.11 -30.71
CA THR A 475 19.08 -16.04 -29.77
C THR A 475 18.89 -14.64 -30.36
N GLY A 476 18.35 -13.73 -29.54
CA GLY A 476 18.39 -12.27 -29.72
C GLY A 476 17.45 -11.65 -28.67
N GLY A 477 17.92 -10.94 -27.66
CA GLY A 477 18.73 -9.73 -27.77
C GLY A 477 17.77 -8.55 -27.71
N GLY A 478 17.71 -7.89 -26.55
CA GLY A 478 16.76 -6.82 -26.28
C GLY A 478 16.96 -5.59 -27.14
N ASP A 479 15.86 -4.87 -27.36
CA ASP A 479 15.88 -3.45 -27.70
C ASP A 479 14.66 -2.78 -27.06
N GLY A 480 14.93 -1.63 -26.43
CA GLY A 480 13.93 -0.74 -25.84
C GLY A 480 13.02 -0.07 -26.89
N PRO A 481 12.10 0.81 -26.48
CA PRO A 481 11.11 1.37 -27.38
C PRO A 481 11.74 2.40 -28.32
N VAL A 482 12.22 1.93 -29.47
CA VAL A 482 12.58 2.80 -30.58
C VAL A 482 11.30 3.20 -31.30
N THR A 483 11.01 4.50 -31.26
CA THR A 483 9.91 5.17 -31.97
C THR A 483 10.06 5.01 -33.48
N ALA A 484 9.41 3.99 -34.06
CA ALA A 484 9.15 3.91 -35.49
C ALA A 484 7.70 4.33 -35.76
N ARG A 485 7.49 5.37 -36.58
CA ARG A 485 6.15 5.70 -37.12
C ARG A 485 5.66 4.49 -37.94
N PRO A 486 4.51 3.87 -37.62
CA PRO A 486 3.99 2.78 -38.44
C PRO A 486 3.50 3.36 -39.76
N THR A 487 3.93 2.77 -40.87
CA THR A 487 3.35 2.95 -42.21
C THR A 487 2.04 2.14 -42.38
N GLY A 488 1.30 1.90 -41.30
CA GLY A 488 0.01 1.21 -41.26
C GLY A 488 -1.13 2.16 -40.86
N SER A 489 -2.37 1.73 -41.06
CA SER A 489 -3.55 2.51 -40.62
C SER A 489 -3.59 2.57 -39.09
N LEU A 490 -4.10 3.69 -38.55
CA LEU A 490 -4.42 3.87 -37.13
C LEU A 490 -5.33 2.76 -36.57
N LEU A 491 -6.04 2.04 -37.44
CA LEU A 491 -6.94 0.96 -37.06
C LEU A 491 -6.27 -0.42 -36.99
N ASP A 492 -5.03 -0.57 -37.46
CA ASP A 492 -4.33 -1.87 -37.48
C ASP A 492 -4.02 -2.41 -36.08
N GLY A 493 -3.96 -1.53 -35.08
CA GLY A 493 -3.80 -1.89 -33.67
C GLY A 493 -5.09 -2.28 -32.96
N LEU A 494 -6.23 -2.39 -33.65
CA LEU A 494 -7.52 -2.77 -33.07
C LEU A 494 -7.90 -4.19 -33.46
N ASP A 495 -8.66 -4.86 -32.60
CA ASP A 495 -9.25 -6.16 -32.96
C ASP A 495 -10.41 -6.00 -33.95
N PRO A 496 -10.89 -7.08 -34.60
CA PRO A 496 -11.93 -6.99 -35.63
C PRO A 496 -13.21 -6.26 -35.21
N ASP A 497 -13.67 -6.44 -33.97
CA ASP A 497 -14.91 -5.81 -33.48
C ASP A 497 -14.69 -4.31 -33.26
N GLN A 498 -13.55 -3.97 -32.63
CA GLN A 498 -13.14 -2.58 -32.38
C GLN A 498 -12.87 -1.82 -33.68
N ARG A 499 -12.20 -2.47 -34.64
CA ARG A 499 -11.93 -1.93 -35.98
C ARG A 499 -13.24 -1.68 -36.71
N ALA A 500 -14.15 -2.65 -36.73
CA ALA A 500 -15.46 -2.48 -37.34
C ALA A 500 -16.19 -1.28 -36.75
N ALA A 501 -16.19 -1.09 -35.42
CA ALA A 501 -16.80 0.08 -34.78
C ALA A 501 -16.12 1.41 -35.16
N ALA A 502 -14.79 1.44 -35.26
CA ALA A 502 -14.02 2.64 -35.59
C ALA A 502 -14.15 3.05 -37.07
N GLU A 503 -14.34 2.09 -37.99
CA GLU A 503 -14.50 2.34 -39.43
C GLU A 503 -15.85 3.00 -39.80
N LEU A 504 -16.88 2.88 -38.95
CA LEU A 504 -18.23 3.41 -39.20
C LEU A 504 -18.31 4.94 -39.00
N THR A 505 -17.66 5.73 -39.84
CA THR A 505 -17.44 7.17 -39.64
C THR A 505 -18.65 8.08 -39.92
N ALA A 506 -19.70 7.57 -40.55
CA ALA A 506 -20.91 8.31 -40.89
C ALA A 506 -22.19 7.70 -40.30
N GLY A 507 -23.20 8.53 -40.05
CA GLY A 507 -24.50 8.14 -39.50
C GLY A 507 -24.45 7.74 -38.03
N GLN A 508 -25.53 7.15 -37.54
CA GLN A 508 -25.64 6.75 -36.13
C GLN A 508 -25.10 5.35 -35.89
N VAL A 509 -24.37 5.20 -34.79
CA VAL A 509 -23.78 3.93 -34.37
C VAL A 509 -24.01 3.75 -32.88
N LEU A 510 -24.53 2.59 -32.50
CA LEU A 510 -24.56 2.12 -31.12
C LEU A 510 -23.53 1.00 -30.96
N ILE A 511 -22.58 1.20 -30.05
CA ILE A 511 -21.56 0.22 -29.71
C ILE A 511 -21.90 -0.37 -28.34
N VAL A 512 -22.31 -1.64 -28.33
CA VAL A 512 -22.54 -2.41 -27.09
C VAL A 512 -21.24 -3.07 -26.69
N ALA A 513 -20.65 -2.59 -25.61
CA ALA A 513 -19.29 -2.94 -25.23
C ALA A 513 -19.21 -3.36 -23.78
N GLY A 514 -19.07 -4.67 -23.55
CA GLY A 514 -18.92 -5.25 -22.22
C GLY A 514 -17.72 -4.69 -21.43
N PRO A 515 -17.60 -4.99 -20.13
CA PRO A 515 -16.45 -4.54 -19.34
C PRO A 515 -15.16 -5.09 -19.94
N GLY A 516 -14.09 -4.29 -19.92
CA GLY A 516 -12.76 -4.71 -20.40
C GLY A 516 -12.64 -4.95 -21.90
N THR A 517 -13.62 -4.54 -22.71
CA THR A 517 -13.61 -4.70 -24.18
C THR A 517 -12.88 -3.61 -24.94
N GLY A 518 -12.36 -2.61 -24.23
CA GLY A 518 -11.61 -1.50 -24.84
C GLY A 518 -12.46 -0.33 -25.34
N LYS A 519 -13.61 -0.03 -24.70
CA LYS A 519 -14.48 1.14 -25.02
C LYS A 519 -13.72 2.43 -25.35
N THR A 520 -12.89 2.88 -24.41
CA THR A 520 -12.09 4.10 -24.54
C THR A 520 -11.06 3.99 -25.67
N ARG A 521 -10.46 2.80 -25.89
CA ARG A 521 -9.54 2.54 -27.01
C ARG A 521 -10.27 2.67 -28.35
N THR A 522 -11.46 2.07 -28.48
CA THR A 522 -12.30 2.18 -29.68
C THR A 522 -12.68 3.63 -29.98
N LEU A 523 -13.13 4.40 -28.97
CA LEU A 523 -13.50 5.81 -29.16
C LEU A 523 -12.31 6.69 -29.56
N THR A 524 -11.16 6.51 -28.91
CA THR A 524 -9.96 7.32 -29.19
C THR A 524 -9.41 7.04 -30.58
N HIS A 525 -9.32 5.78 -30.99
CA HIS A 525 -8.92 5.41 -32.35
C HIS A 525 -9.95 5.87 -33.39
N ARG A 526 -11.25 5.79 -33.11
CA ARG A 526 -12.31 6.30 -34.01
C ARG A 526 -12.16 7.80 -34.25
N LEU A 527 -12.00 8.60 -33.20
CA LEU A 527 -11.81 10.05 -33.30
C LEU A 527 -10.50 10.41 -34.02
N ALA A 528 -9.40 9.71 -33.70
CA ALA A 528 -8.14 9.89 -34.41
C ALA A 528 -8.25 9.52 -35.90
N HIS A 529 -8.94 8.43 -36.24
CA HIS A 529 -9.20 8.00 -37.62
C HIS A 529 -10.04 9.03 -38.39
N LEU A 530 -11.09 9.60 -37.77
CA LEU A 530 -11.87 10.68 -38.36
C LEU A 530 -10.99 11.87 -38.75
N VAL A 531 -10.13 12.31 -37.83
CA VAL A 531 -9.32 13.51 -38.03
C VAL A 531 -8.14 13.29 -38.98
N LEU A 532 -7.39 12.20 -38.80
CA LEU A 532 -6.13 11.98 -39.51
C LEU A 532 -6.28 11.24 -40.84
N GLU A 533 -7.24 10.32 -40.96
CA GLU A 533 -7.39 9.47 -42.16
C GLU A 533 -8.63 9.80 -42.99
N ARG A 534 -9.64 10.48 -42.40
CA ARG A 534 -10.85 10.94 -43.09
C ARG A 534 -10.91 12.45 -43.29
N ASP A 535 -9.84 13.16 -42.91
CA ASP A 535 -9.69 14.61 -43.10
C ASP A 535 -10.83 15.43 -42.49
N VAL A 536 -11.38 14.97 -41.35
CA VAL A 536 -12.39 15.70 -40.59
C VAL A 536 -11.71 16.79 -39.74
N PRO A 537 -12.12 18.07 -39.84
CA PRO A 537 -11.58 19.10 -38.97
C PRO A 537 -11.82 18.77 -37.49
N ALA A 538 -10.77 18.83 -36.67
CA ALA A 538 -10.81 18.40 -35.27
C ALA A 538 -11.81 19.19 -34.42
N GLU A 539 -11.99 20.48 -34.71
CA GLU A 539 -13.00 21.35 -34.11
C GLU A 539 -14.45 20.89 -34.34
N HIS A 540 -14.69 20.02 -35.33
CA HIS A 540 -16.00 19.42 -35.59
C HIS A 540 -16.31 18.16 -34.80
N CYS A 541 -15.35 17.68 -34.01
CA CYS A 541 -15.48 16.48 -33.18
C CYS A 541 -15.77 16.84 -31.72
N LEU A 542 -16.80 16.21 -31.16
CA LEU A 542 -17.20 16.30 -29.77
C LEU A 542 -17.19 14.91 -29.12
N ALA A 543 -16.47 14.74 -28.02
CA ALA A 543 -16.49 13.57 -27.18
C ALA A 543 -17.07 13.91 -25.80
N ILE A 544 -18.17 13.25 -25.43
CA ILE A 544 -18.87 13.45 -24.17
C ILE A 544 -18.61 12.25 -23.27
N THR A 545 -18.15 12.49 -22.04
CA THR A 545 -17.91 11.45 -21.02
C THR A 545 -18.60 11.80 -19.70
N PHE A 546 -18.81 10.84 -18.82
CA PHE A 546 -19.53 11.10 -17.56
C PHE A 546 -18.68 11.80 -16.48
N THR A 547 -17.36 11.56 -16.43
CA THR A 547 -16.49 12.07 -15.34
C THR A 547 -15.34 12.91 -15.88
N ARG A 548 -14.84 13.85 -15.05
CA ARG A 548 -13.65 14.66 -15.39
C ARG A 548 -12.40 13.81 -15.61
N ARG A 549 -12.25 12.73 -14.85
CA ARG A 549 -11.14 11.78 -15.00
C ARG A 549 -11.20 11.09 -16.36
N ALA A 550 -12.38 10.64 -16.79
CA ALA A 550 -12.56 10.06 -18.12
C ALA A 550 -12.24 11.08 -19.22
N CYS A 551 -12.60 12.37 -19.05
CA CYS A 551 -12.17 13.42 -19.98
C CYS A 551 -10.64 13.54 -20.06
N ALA A 552 -9.96 13.57 -18.91
CA ALA A 552 -8.50 13.72 -18.84
C ALA A 552 -7.80 12.52 -19.51
N GLU A 553 -8.22 11.30 -19.18
CA GLU A 553 -7.69 10.07 -19.78
C GLU A 553 -7.94 10.02 -21.29
N LEU A 554 -9.14 10.39 -21.74
CA LEU A 554 -9.46 10.40 -23.17
C LEU A 554 -8.62 11.45 -23.93
N ARG A 555 -8.37 12.63 -23.33
CA ARG A 555 -7.46 13.64 -23.91
C ARG A 555 -6.02 13.15 -23.99
N GLU A 556 -5.50 12.51 -22.94
CA GLU A 556 -4.14 11.96 -22.92
C GLU A 556 -3.96 10.90 -24.01
N ARG A 557 -4.90 9.96 -24.11
CA ARG A 557 -4.90 8.93 -25.16
C ARG A 557 -5.02 9.53 -26.56
N LEU A 558 -5.87 10.56 -26.73
CA LEU A 558 -5.96 11.29 -28.00
C LEU A 558 -4.66 12.05 -28.32
N ALA A 559 -3.97 12.63 -27.34
CA ALA A 559 -2.70 13.30 -27.57
C ALA A 559 -1.63 12.34 -28.11
N ALA A 560 -1.60 11.10 -27.59
CA ALA A 560 -0.71 10.06 -28.08
C ALA A 560 -1.02 9.60 -29.52
N LEU A 561 -2.28 9.63 -29.95
CA LEU A 561 -2.71 9.16 -31.27
C LEU A 561 -2.81 10.26 -32.34
N ALA A 562 -3.38 11.41 -31.98
CA ALA A 562 -3.72 12.52 -32.88
C ALA A 562 -2.74 13.71 -32.80
N GLY A 563 -1.76 13.66 -31.89
CA GLY A 563 -0.70 14.68 -31.78
C GLY A 563 -1.25 16.10 -31.62
N GLU A 564 -0.81 17.01 -32.50
CA GLU A 564 -1.20 18.43 -32.48
C GLU A 564 -2.71 18.68 -32.71
N HIS A 565 -3.44 17.73 -33.27
CA HIS A 565 -4.88 17.84 -33.47
C HIS A 565 -5.68 17.57 -32.20
N ALA A 566 -5.12 16.82 -31.24
CA ALA A 566 -5.85 16.38 -30.05
C ALA A 566 -6.44 17.52 -29.23
N GLY A 567 -5.71 18.64 -29.10
CA GLY A 567 -6.17 19.82 -28.36
C GLY A 567 -7.34 20.57 -29.01
N ARG A 568 -7.60 20.33 -30.31
CA ARG A 568 -8.73 20.92 -31.06
C ARG A 568 -10.01 20.08 -30.97
N ILE A 569 -9.90 18.80 -30.60
CA ILE A 569 -11.06 17.93 -30.37
C ILE A 569 -11.71 18.35 -29.06
N THR A 570 -13.01 18.64 -29.09
CA THR A 570 -13.73 19.03 -27.87
C THR A 570 -14.03 17.78 -27.05
N VAL A 571 -13.38 17.62 -25.90
CA VAL A 571 -13.67 16.57 -24.92
C VAL A 571 -14.28 17.21 -23.67
N ALA A 572 -15.48 16.80 -23.27
CA ALA A 572 -16.19 17.42 -22.15
C ALA A 572 -17.10 16.44 -21.41
N THR A 573 -17.51 16.78 -20.19
CA THR A 573 -18.71 16.20 -19.59
C THR A 573 -19.96 16.95 -20.04
N PHE A 574 -21.14 16.38 -19.87
CA PHE A 574 -22.41 17.08 -20.13
C PHE A 574 -22.47 18.46 -19.44
N HIS A 575 -22.10 18.51 -18.15
CA HIS A 575 -22.08 19.75 -17.38
C HIS A 575 -21.03 20.75 -17.88
N ALA A 576 -19.85 20.28 -18.31
CA ALA A 576 -18.82 21.14 -18.87
C ALA A 576 -19.22 21.69 -20.25
N LEU A 577 -19.88 20.87 -21.08
CA LEU A 577 -20.44 21.30 -22.36
C LEU A 577 -21.53 22.35 -22.15
N GLY A 578 -22.47 22.07 -21.24
CA GLY A 578 -23.55 23.00 -20.91
C GLY A 578 -23.05 24.31 -20.30
N LEU A 579 -22.07 24.28 -19.41
CA LEU A 579 -21.38 25.48 -18.93
C LEU A 579 -20.74 26.28 -20.07
N GLY A 580 -20.14 25.61 -21.05
CA GLY A 580 -19.59 26.23 -22.26
C GLY A 580 -20.66 26.97 -23.06
N VAL A 581 -21.78 26.30 -23.35
CA VAL A 581 -22.93 26.90 -24.05
C VAL A 581 -23.47 28.11 -23.29
N LEU A 582 -23.65 27.99 -21.97
CA LEU A 582 -24.16 29.10 -21.15
C LEU A 582 -23.21 30.29 -21.10
N ARG A 583 -21.89 30.07 -21.10
CA ARG A 583 -20.91 31.15 -21.14
C ARG A 583 -20.89 31.85 -22.50
N GLU A 584 -20.95 31.09 -23.58
CA GLU A 584 -21.04 31.63 -24.94
C GLU A 584 -22.34 32.45 -25.12
N GLN A 585 -23.44 32.01 -24.52
CA GLN A 585 -24.77 32.62 -24.64
C GLN A 585 -25.21 33.37 -23.37
N HIS A 586 -24.26 33.90 -22.58
CA HIS A 586 -24.52 34.49 -21.26
C HIS A 586 -25.58 35.60 -21.29
N ASP A 587 -25.56 36.44 -22.33
CA ASP A 587 -26.55 37.52 -22.53
C ASP A 587 -27.99 36.98 -22.61
N ARG A 588 -28.19 35.83 -23.28
CA ARG A 588 -29.51 35.22 -23.49
C ARG A 588 -30.08 34.59 -22.22
N VAL A 589 -29.22 34.22 -21.27
CA VAL A 589 -29.64 33.67 -19.96
C VAL A 589 -29.64 34.72 -18.84
N GLY A 590 -29.36 35.99 -19.18
CA GLY A 590 -29.34 37.10 -18.24
C GLY A 590 -28.28 36.91 -17.16
N ARG A 591 -27.05 36.58 -17.57
CA ARG A 591 -25.88 36.38 -16.70
C ARG A 591 -24.68 37.15 -17.23
N SER A 592 -23.71 37.40 -16.36
CA SER A 592 -22.40 37.88 -16.83
C SER A 592 -21.62 36.75 -17.53
N ALA A 593 -20.65 37.10 -18.36
CA ALA A 593 -19.74 36.12 -18.98
C ALA A 593 -18.92 35.28 -17.96
N ARG A 594 -18.94 35.64 -16.67
CA ARG A 594 -18.16 35.02 -15.60
C ARG A 594 -19.02 34.54 -14.42
N PHE A 595 -20.30 34.26 -14.65
CA PHE A 595 -21.20 33.76 -13.61
C PHE A 595 -20.60 32.55 -12.85
N GLY A 596 -20.92 32.45 -11.57
CA GLY A 596 -20.49 31.35 -10.71
C GLY A 596 -21.41 30.13 -10.78
N VAL A 597 -20.90 28.95 -10.42
CA VAL A 597 -21.72 27.75 -10.20
C VAL A 597 -21.93 27.57 -8.70
N ALA A 598 -23.18 27.55 -8.25
CA ALA A 598 -23.56 27.48 -6.85
C ALA A 598 -23.26 26.10 -6.25
N ASP A 599 -22.58 26.09 -5.09
CA ASP A 599 -22.39 24.89 -4.28
C ASP A 599 -23.61 24.61 -3.38
N ASP A 600 -23.65 23.45 -2.72
CA ASP A 600 -24.78 23.08 -1.86
C ASP A 600 -25.00 24.05 -0.70
N ALA A 601 -23.94 24.68 -0.17
CA ALA A 601 -24.09 25.66 0.90
C ALA A 601 -24.77 26.94 0.40
N GLN A 602 -24.38 27.43 -0.78
CA GLN A 602 -25.00 28.56 -1.45
C GLN A 602 -26.45 28.24 -1.84
N ARG A 603 -26.72 27.03 -2.36
CA ARG A 603 -28.07 26.56 -2.69
C ARG A 603 -28.96 26.52 -1.45
N LEU A 604 -28.46 25.97 -0.34
CA LEU A 604 -29.17 25.92 0.94
C LEU A 604 -29.38 27.31 1.55
N ALA A 605 -28.42 28.23 1.42
CA ALA A 605 -28.56 29.60 1.89
C ALA A 605 -29.68 30.33 1.12
N VAL A 606 -29.69 30.23 -0.22
CA VAL A 606 -30.75 30.80 -1.05
C VAL A 606 -32.11 30.21 -0.68
N LEU A 607 -32.19 28.88 -0.53
CA LEU A 607 -33.45 28.23 -0.16
C LEU A 607 -33.91 28.64 1.26
N GLY A 608 -32.97 28.75 2.20
CA GLY A 608 -33.19 29.20 3.57
C GLY A 608 -33.80 30.61 3.63
N GLU A 609 -33.26 31.55 2.85
CA GLU A 609 -33.81 32.90 2.73
C GLU A 609 -35.25 32.90 2.17
N LEU A 610 -35.56 31.99 1.24
CA LEU A 610 -36.88 31.91 0.59
C LEU A 610 -37.95 31.24 1.45
N ILE A 611 -37.56 30.35 2.37
CA ILE A 611 -38.47 29.66 3.29
C ILE A 611 -38.64 30.38 4.64
N GLY A 612 -37.75 31.34 4.97
CA GLY A 612 -37.82 32.11 6.22
C GLY A 612 -37.40 31.28 7.44
N ASP A 613 -38.28 31.13 8.44
CA ASP A 613 -38.05 30.40 9.72
C ASP A 613 -37.90 28.86 9.57
N GLY A 614 -37.56 28.37 8.37
CA GLY A 614 -37.39 26.95 8.08
C GLY A 614 -36.08 26.39 8.65
N THR A 615 -36.11 25.14 9.12
CA THR A 615 -34.90 24.42 9.55
C THR A 615 -34.03 24.03 8.35
N GLU A 616 -32.70 23.93 8.53
CA GLU A 616 -31.77 23.46 7.48
C GLU A 616 -32.18 22.09 6.91
N ARG A 617 -32.77 21.23 7.76
CA ARG A 617 -33.31 19.92 7.34
C ARG A 617 -34.48 20.05 6.36
N GLN A 618 -35.36 21.04 6.55
CA GLN A 618 -36.43 21.35 5.59
C GLN A 618 -35.84 21.90 4.30
N ALA A 619 -34.84 22.79 4.37
CA ALA A 619 -34.17 23.31 3.18
C ALA A 619 -33.53 22.20 2.34
N ARG A 620 -32.83 21.24 2.97
CA ARG A 620 -32.25 20.08 2.27
C ARG A 620 -33.28 19.20 1.58
N ARG A 621 -34.43 18.96 2.23
CA ARG A 621 -35.53 18.18 1.64
C ARG A 621 -36.10 18.90 0.42
N LEU A 622 -36.40 20.19 0.57
CA LEU A 622 -36.91 21.03 -0.50
C LEU A 622 -35.90 21.19 -1.65
N LEU A 623 -34.60 21.12 -1.40
CA LEU A 623 -33.59 21.20 -2.47
C LEU A 623 -33.70 20.01 -3.46
N ALA A 624 -33.97 18.80 -2.95
CA ALA A 624 -34.21 17.63 -3.79
C ALA A 624 -35.51 17.80 -4.61
N ASP A 625 -36.56 18.35 -3.98
CA ASP A 625 -37.83 18.64 -4.64
C ASP A 625 -37.66 19.72 -5.73
N VAL A 626 -36.89 20.78 -5.47
CA VAL A 626 -36.54 21.85 -6.43
C VAL A 626 -35.73 21.30 -7.59
N SER A 627 -34.70 20.48 -7.34
CA SER A 627 -33.91 19.83 -8.40
C SER A 627 -34.78 18.95 -9.30
N SER A 628 -35.67 18.14 -8.71
CA SER A 628 -36.64 17.33 -9.44
C SER A 628 -37.61 18.16 -10.28
N ALA A 629 -38.17 19.24 -9.69
CA ALA A 629 -39.10 20.13 -10.37
C ALA A 629 -38.43 20.92 -11.50
N LYS A 630 -37.20 21.43 -11.30
CA LYS A 630 -36.39 22.08 -12.35
C LYS A 630 -36.22 21.18 -13.56
N ARG A 631 -35.83 19.92 -13.34
CA ARG A 631 -35.63 18.95 -14.43
C ARG A 631 -36.91 18.70 -15.20
N THR A 632 -38.02 18.49 -14.49
CA THR A 632 -39.35 18.32 -15.10
C THR A 632 -39.79 19.54 -15.91
N LEU A 633 -39.59 20.76 -15.39
CA LEU A 633 -39.97 22.00 -16.09
C LEU A 633 -39.16 22.24 -17.37
N ALA A 634 -37.85 21.97 -17.34
CA ALA A 634 -37.01 22.05 -18.53
C ALA A 634 -37.41 21.00 -19.58
N GLY A 635 -37.67 19.76 -19.17
CA GLY A 635 -38.14 18.69 -20.06
C GLY A 635 -39.44 19.03 -20.77
N ARG A 636 -40.41 19.62 -20.05
CA ARG A 636 -41.69 20.11 -20.61
C ARG A 636 -41.52 21.18 -21.67
N THR A 637 -40.50 22.02 -21.54
CA THR A 637 -40.24 23.10 -22.51
C THR A 637 -39.64 22.54 -23.79
N ALA A 638 -38.89 21.44 -23.69
CA ALA A 638 -38.19 20.82 -24.81
C ALA A 638 -39.00 19.75 -25.57
N SER A 639 -39.99 19.11 -24.93
CA SER A 639 -40.78 18.02 -25.53
C SER A 639 -42.29 18.27 -25.45
N SER A 640 -42.98 18.24 -26.60
CA SER A 640 -44.44 18.38 -26.69
C SER A 640 -45.19 17.04 -26.56
N ALA A 641 -44.49 15.92 -26.37
CA ALA A 641 -45.00 14.58 -26.71
C ALA A 641 -45.34 13.67 -25.51
N SER A 642 -45.10 14.08 -24.26
CA SER A 642 -45.45 13.28 -23.07
C SER A 642 -46.50 13.99 -22.19
N THR A 643 -47.43 13.21 -21.62
CA THR A 643 -48.37 13.68 -20.59
C THR A 643 -47.54 14.12 -19.38
N PRO A 644 -47.50 15.42 -19.03
CA PRO A 644 -46.56 15.89 -18.01
C PRO A 644 -46.95 15.35 -16.63
N SER A 645 -45.98 14.82 -15.89
CA SER A 645 -46.13 14.66 -14.44
C SER A 645 -46.48 16.04 -13.85
N PRO A 646 -47.61 16.18 -13.12
CA PRO A 646 -47.99 17.46 -12.56
C PRO A 646 -46.92 17.91 -11.57
N VAL A 647 -46.30 19.06 -11.85
CA VAL A 647 -45.49 19.78 -10.85
C VAL A 647 -46.46 20.59 -10.01
N ASP A 648 -46.35 20.46 -8.69
CA ASP A 648 -47.13 21.26 -7.75
C ASP A 648 -46.95 22.77 -8.06
N PRO A 649 -48.03 23.54 -8.28
CA PRO A 649 -47.95 24.98 -8.52
C PRO A 649 -47.13 25.74 -7.47
N ASP A 650 -47.20 25.34 -6.20
CA ASP A 650 -46.45 25.99 -5.12
C ASP A 650 -44.95 25.70 -5.24
N LEU A 651 -44.60 24.48 -5.64
CA LEU A 651 -43.21 24.09 -5.91
C LEU A 651 -42.68 24.79 -7.18
N ALA A 652 -43.50 24.96 -8.21
CA ALA A 652 -43.12 25.69 -9.42
C ALA A 652 -42.86 27.18 -9.14
N ASP A 653 -43.68 27.83 -8.29
CA ASP A 653 -43.44 29.19 -7.81
C ASP A 653 -42.14 29.28 -6.98
N LEU A 654 -41.90 28.30 -6.09
CA LEU A 654 -40.66 28.24 -5.33
C LEU A 654 -39.43 28.12 -6.22
N VAL A 655 -39.47 27.26 -7.25
CA VAL A 655 -38.41 27.12 -8.26
C VAL A 655 -38.15 28.45 -8.97
N ALA A 656 -39.21 29.17 -9.37
CA ALA A 656 -39.07 30.46 -10.04
C ALA A 656 -38.40 31.52 -9.15
N ARG A 657 -38.80 31.60 -7.87
CA ARG A 657 -38.17 32.49 -6.88
C ARG A 657 -36.73 32.10 -6.57
N TYR A 658 -36.45 30.81 -6.47
CA TYR A 658 -35.11 30.27 -6.29
C TYR A 658 -34.19 30.62 -7.46
N ASP A 659 -34.66 30.44 -8.70
CA ASP A 659 -33.90 30.84 -9.88
C ASP A 659 -33.68 32.34 -9.96
N GLN A 660 -34.68 33.15 -9.60
CA GLN A 660 -34.53 34.60 -9.52
C GLN A 660 -33.46 35.00 -8.51
N ALA A 661 -33.41 34.33 -7.35
CA ALA A 661 -32.42 34.59 -6.31
C ALA A 661 -31.00 34.16 -6.73
N LEU A 662 -30.86 33.08 -7.50
CA LEU A 662 -29.60 32.72 -8.16
C LEU A 662 -29.21 33.75 -9.25
N ARG A 663 -30.18 34.22 -10.05
CA ARG A 663 -29.94 35.27 -11.06
C ARG A 663 -29.38 36.54 -10.44
N ALA A 664 -29.99 37.02 -9.36
CA ALA A 664 -29.58 38.23 -8.67
C ALA A 664 -28.15 38.15 -8.11
N ARG A 665 -27.63 36.93 -7.89
CA ARG A 665 -26.27 36.66 -7.39
C ARG A 665 -25.28 36.34 -8.51
N ASP A 666 -25.70 36.42 -9.77
CA ASP A 666 -24.92 35.99 -10.94
C ASP A 666 -24.43 34.53 -10.80
N LEU A 667 -25.33 33.66 -10.34
CA LEU A 667 -25.09 32.23 -10.15
C LEU A 667 -26.02 31.38 -11.02
N VAL A 668 -25.56 30.17 -11.31
CA VAL A 668 -26.37 29.03 -11.78
C VAL A 668 -26.08 27.85 -10.87
N ASP A 669 -27.00 26.92 -10.69
CA ASP A 669 -26.69 25.68 -9.96
C ASP A 669 -26.29 24.54 -10.90
N PHE A 670 -26.10 23.35 -10.34
CA PHE A 670 -25.64 22.19 -11.11
C PHE A 670 -26.71 21.67 -12.09
N ASP A 671 -27.99 21.74 -11.72
CA ASP A 671 -29.10 21.31 -12.57
C ASP A 671 -29.26 22.28 -13.77
N ASP A 672 -29.03 23.58 -13.55
CA ASP A 672 -29.05 24.62 -14.58
C ASP A 672 -28.04 24.38 -15.71
N LEU A 673 -26.92 23.71 -15.41
CA LEU A 673 -25.89 23.42 -16.42
C LEU A 673 -26.41 22.53 -17.56
N ILE A 674 -27.51 21.79 -17.36
CA ILE A 674 -28.16 21.01 -18.43
C ILE A 674 -29.54 21.59 -18.75
N ALA A 675 -30.33 21.97 -17.73
CA ALA A 675 -31.68 22.48 -17.90
C ALA A 675 -31.74 23.77 -18.73
N LEU A 676 -30.83 24.72 -18.49
CA LEU A 676 -30.83 25.99 -19.22
C LEU A 676 -30.36 25.83 -20.68
N PRO A 677 -29.28 25.08 -21.02
CA PRO A 677 -28.95 24.79 -22.41
C PRO A 677 -30.08 24.11 -23.17
N VAL A 678 -30.75 23.11 -22.58
CA VAL A 678 -31.89 22.44 -23.20
C VAL A 678 -33.01 23.45 -23.48
N THR A 679 -33.38 24.27 -22.49
CA THR A 679 -34.41 25.30 -22.64
C THR A 679 -34.03 26.33 -23.72
N LEU A 680 -32.79 26.80 -23.72
CA LEU A 680 -32.27 27.80 -24.64
C LEU A 680 -32.27 27.30 -26.09
N LEU A 681 -31.76 26.08 -26.31
CA LEU A 681 -31.66 25.46 -27.63
C LEU A 681 -33.03 25.06 -28.17
N SER A 682 -33.93 24.55 -27.32
CA SER A 682 -35.30 24.25 -27.74
C SER A 682 -36.09 25.48 -28.19
N ALA A 683 -35.75 26.66 -27.68
CA ALA A 683 -36.41 27.93 -28.03
C ALA A 683 -35.84 28.60 -29.30
N ASP A 684 -34.63 28.27 -29.74
CA ASP A 684 -33.94 28.94 -30.85
C ASP A 684 -33.35 27.92 -31.86
N PRO A 685 -34.06 27.65 -32.97
CA PRO A 685 -33.58 26.76 -34.03
C PRO A 685 -32.28 27.22 -34.71
N ASP A 686 -32.03 28.52 -34.80
CA ASP A 686 -30.80 29.05 -35.43
C ASP A 686 -29.58 28.77 -34.53
N LEU A 687 -29.76 28.87 -33.21
CA LEU A 687 -28.74 28.48 -32.25
C LEU A 687 -28.45 26.97 -32.28
N VAL A 688 -29.49 26.15 -32.46
CA VAL A 688 -29.33 24.70 -32.69
C VAL A 688 -28.53 24.45 -33.98
N ALA A 689 -28.84 25.15 -35.08
CA ALA A 689 -28.09 25.01 -36.33
C ALA A 689 -26.62 25.42 -36.15
N HIS A 690 -26.33 26.48 -35.39
CA HIS A 690 -24.96 26.89 -35.06
C HIS A 690 -24.17 25.80 -34.34
N TYR A 691 -24.73 25.20 -33.28
CA TYR A 691 -24.04 24.13 -32.54
C TYR A 691 -23.96 22.81 -33.31
N ARG A 692 -24.94 22.50 -34.17
CA ARG A 692 -24.89 21.34 -35.10
C ARG A 692 -23.80 21.50 -36.15
N ASP A 693 -23.61 22.70 -36.69
CA ASP A 693 -22.55 22.99 -37.64
C ASP A 693 -21.18 22.89 -36.99
N ARG A 694 -21.07 23.35 -35.73
CA ARG A 694 -19.86 23.18 -34.92
C ARG A 694 -19.61 21.72 -34.61
N PHE A 695 -20.55 20.98 -34.05
CA PHE A 695 -20.35 19.59 -33.58
C PHE A 695 -21.01 18.57 -34.51
N ARG A 696 -20.37 18.30 -35.66
CA ARG A 696 -20.89 17.40 -36.69
C ARG A 696 -20.67 15.91 -36.40
N TRP A 697 -19.68 15.59 -35.57
CA TRP A 697 -19.39 14.22 -35.11
C TRP A 697 -19.39 14.16 -33.59
N ILE A 698 -20.41 13.54 -33.03
CA ILE A 698 -20.59 13.43 -31.58
C ILE A 698 -20.34 11.98 -31.16
N CYS A 699 -19.45 11.78 -30.20
CA CYS A 699 -19.19 10.52 -29.53
C CYS A 699 -19.61 10.63 -28.07
N VAL A 700 -20.39 9.67 -27.56
CA VAL A 700 -20.84 9.65 -26.17
C VAL A 700 -20.43 8.34 -25.52
N ASP A 701 -19.65 8.43 -24.45
CA ASP A 701 -19.24 7.30 -23.61
C ASP A 701 -20.20 7.11 -22.43
N GLU A 702 -20.26 5.88 -21.91
CA GLU A 702 -21.16 5.46 -20.82
C GLU A 702 -22.64 5.84 -21.08
N TYR A 703 -23.10 5.64 -22.32
CA TYR A 703 -24.44 6.07 -22.77
C TYR A 703 -25.61 5.49 -21.94
N GLN A 704 -25.39 4.37 -21.25
CA GLN A 704 -26.41 3.78 -20.37
C GLN A 704 -26.72 4.61 -19.11
N ASP A 705 -25.86 5.56 -18.74
CA ASP A 705 -26.01 6.39 -17.55
C ASP A 705 -26.55 7.80 -17.88
N VAL A 706 -27.09 7.99 -19.08
CA VAL A 706 -27.68 9.26 -19.54
C VAL A 706 -29.06 9.46 -18.89
N ASP A 707 -29.32 10.68 -18.41
CA ASP A 707 -30.64 11.11 -17.93
C ASP A 707 -31.50 11.77 -19.02
N GLU A 708 -32.76 12.06 -18.72
CA GLU A 708 -33.70 12.63 -19.69
C GLU A 708 -33.24 13.97 -20.30
N LEU A 709 -32.72 14.89 -19.49
CA LEU A 709 -32.30 16.20 -20.01
C LEU A 709 -31.01 16.09 -20.84
N GLN A 710 -30.08 15.22 -20.42
CA GLN A 710 -28.87 14.92 -21.18
C GLN A 710 -29.22 14.29 -22.53
N TYR A 711 -30.18 13.36 -22.55
CA TYR A 711 -30.70 12.76 -23.78
C TYR A 711 -31.35 13.82 -24.68
N LEU A 712 -32.20 14.71 -24.15
CA LEU A 712 -32.80 15.80 -24.91
C LEU A 712 -31.76 16.75 -25.49
N LEU A 713 -30.72 17.10 -24.71
CA LEU A 713 -29.60 17.91 -25.20
C LEU A 713 -28.89 17.23 -26.38
N LEU A 714 -28.64 15.91 -26.30
CA LEU A 714 -28.07 15.15 -27.42
C LEU A 714 -28.96 15.18 -28.66
N ARG A 715 -30.29 15.04 -28.49
CA ARG A 715 -31.27 15.11 -29.59
C ARG A 715 -31.34 16.50 -30.22
N LEU A 716 -31.16 17.56 -29.45
CA LEU A 716 -31.04 18.92 -29.98
C LEU A 716 -29.74 19.08 -30.78
N LEU A 717 -28.62 18.60 -30.26
CA LEU A 717 -27.31 18.70 -30.92
C LEU A 717 -27.10 17.74 -32.10
N THR A 718 -27.92 16.69 -32.21
CA THR A 718 -27.80 15.67 -33.26
C THR A 718 -29.04 15.68 -34.17
N PRO A 719 -28.93 16.03 -35.46
CA PRO A 719 -30.04 15.86 -36.39
C PRO A 719 -30.36 14.37 -36.63
N ALA A 720 -31.55 14.06 -37.14
CA ALA A 720 -32.02 12.69 -37.33
C ALA A 720 -31.14 11.84 -38.27
N ASP A 721 -30.39 12.49 -39.16
CA ASP A 721 -29.41 11.92 -40.10
C ASP A 721 -27.95 12.28 -39.72
N GLY A 722 -27.72 12.84 -38.52
CA GLY A 722 -26.42 13.28 -38.03
C GLY A 722 -25.49 12.14 -37.57
N ASN A 723 -24.22 12.47 -37.35
CA ASN A 723 -23.22 11.48 -36.91
C ASN A 723 -23.15 11.41 -35.38
N LEU A 724 -23.80 10.39 -34.81
CA LEU A 724 -23.79 10.09 -33.38
C LEU A 724 -23.25 8.69 -33.14
N CYS A 725 -22.18 8.60 -32.36
CA CYS A 725 -21.61 7.33 -31.90
C CYS A 725 -21.82 7.22 -30.39
N ALA A 726 -22.78 6.40 -29.96
CA ALA A 726 -22.98 6.06 -28.57
C ALA A 726 -22.26 4.76 -28.23
N ILE A 727 -21.51 4.72 -27.14
CA ILE A 727 -20.89 3.48 -26.62
C ILE A 727 -21.25 3.29 -25.15
N GLY A 728 -21.46 2.05 -24.75
CA GLY A 728 -21.79 1.72 -23.37
C GLY A 728 -22.11 0.25 -23.17
N ASP A 729 -22.53 -0.07 -21.95
CA ASP A 729 -22.98 -1.40 -21.56
C ASP A 729 -24.22 -1.27 -20.69
N PRO A 730 -25.42 -1.66 -21.15
CA PRO A 730 -26.63 -1.52 -20.35
C PRO A 730 -26.58 -2.37 -19.07
N ASP A 731 -25.77 -3.43 -19.03
CA ASP A 731 -25.53 -4.22 -17.82
C ASP A 731 -24.61 -3.53 -16.80
N GLN A 732 -24.06 -2.35 -17.13
CA GLN A 732 -23.33 -1.48 -16.21
C GLN A 732 -24.12 -0.22 -15.81
N ALA A 733 -25.42 -0.15 -16.12
CA ALA A 733 -26.30 0.94 -15.68
C ALA A 733 -26.60 0.82 -14.17
N ILE A 734 -25.95 1.67 -13.37
CA ILE A 734 -25.96 1.61 -11.90
C ILE A 734 -26.24 2.98 -11.24
N TYR A 735 -26.73 3.95 -12.02
CA TYR A 735 -26.99 5.32 -11.56
C TYR A 735 -28.48 5.70 -11.68
N ALA A 736 -29.40 4.74 -11.65
CA ALA A 736 -30.83 5.06 -11.77
C ALA A 736 -31.31 5.93 -10.60
N PHE A 737 -30.73 5.74 -9.41
CA PHE A 737 -30.98 6.61 -8.24
C PHE A 737 -30.59 8.09 -8.45
N ARG A 738 -29.76 8.41 -9.46
CA ARG A 738 -29.42 9.79 -9.86
C ARG A 738 -30.32 10.32 -10.98
N GLY A 739 -31.21 9.50 -11.52
CA GLY A 739 -32.12 9.82 -12.63
C GLY A 739 -31.66 9.33 -14.00
N ALA A 740 -30.61 8.50 -14.08
CA ALA A 740 -30.22 7.86 -15.33
C ALA A 740 -31.28 6.84 -15.77
N ASP A 741 -31.54 6.75 -17.07
CA ASP A 741 -32.51 5.81 -17.63
C ASP A 741 -31.87 4.99 -18.75
N VAL A 742 -31.63 3.71 -18.45
CA VAL A 742 -31.09 2.74 -19.43
C VAL A 742 -32.04 2.52 -20.61
N GLY A 743 -33.32 2.88 -20.49
CA GLY A 743 -34.30 2.86 -21.57
C GLY A 743 -33.86 3.65 -22.80
N PHE A 744 -33.14 4.77 -22.64
CA PHE A 744 -32.56 5.52 -23.77
C PHE A 744 -31.53 4.70 -24.56
N PHE A 745 -30.80 3.81 -23.89
CA PHE A 745 -29.87 2.89 -24.52
C PHE A 745 -30.63 1.81 -25.30
N LEU A 746 -31.66 1.22 -24.68
CA LEU A 746 -32.42 0.10 -25.24
C LEU A 746 -33.26 0.50 -26.45
N ARG A 747 -33.81 1.72 -26.44
CA ARG A 747 -34.64 2.25 -27.53
C ARG A 747 -33.84 3.03 -28.59
N PHE A 748 -32.51 3.04 -28.53
CA PHE A 748 -31.68 3.84 -29.44
C PHE A 748 -31.98 3.58 -30.92
N GLN A 749 -32.22 2.32 -31.31
CA GLN A 749 -32.58 1.97 -32.70
C GLN A 749 -34.02 2.34 -33.06
N GLU A 750 -34.90 2.55 -32.08
CA GLU A 750 -36.24 3.13 -32.30
C GLU A 750 -36.13 4.64 -32.54
N ASP A 751 -35.29 5.31 -31.74
CA ASP A 751 -35.04 6.76 -31.82
C ASP A 751 -34.22 7.16 -33.06
N PHE A 752 -33.37 6.25 -33.54
CA PHE A 752 -32.52 6.39 -34.72
C PHE A 752 -32.63 5.12 -35.60
N PRO A 753 -33.65 5.01 -36.47
CA PRO A 753 -33.91 3.80 -37.26
C PRO A 753 -32.78 3.36 -38.20
N THR A 754 -31.91 4.29 -38.58
CA THR A 754 -30.72 4.04 -39.41
C THR A 754 -29.48 3.62 -38.60
N ALA A 755 -29.60 3.50 -37.28
CA ALA A 755 -28.48 3.21 -36.40
C ALA A 755 -27.90 1.81 -36.64
N ARG A 756 -26.58 1.76 -36.83
CA ARG A 756 -25.81 0.52 -36.92
C ARG A 756 -25.43 0.04 -35.53
N LEU A 757 -25.64 -1.23 -35.25
CA LEU A 757 -25.29 -1.88 -33.99
C LEU A 757 -23.98 -2.64 -34.13
N VAL A 758 -23.04 -2.43 -33.21
CA VAL A 758 -21.77 -3.18 -33.13
C VAL A 758 -21.60 -3.72 -31.73
N HIS A 759 -21.23 -4.99 -31.60
CA HIS A 759 -20.93 -5.63 -30.32
C HIS A 759 -19.42 -5.82 -30.17
N LEU A 760 -18.87 -5.41 -29.02
CA LEU A 760 -17.50 -5.75 -28.64
C LEU A 760 -17.54 -6.94 -27.68
N THR A 761 -17.03 -8.09 -28.11
CA THR A 761 -17.16 -9.35 -27.36
C THR A 761 -15.84 -9.83 -26.74
N ARG A 762 -14.70 -9.23 -27.10
CA ARG A 762 -13.38 -9.62 -26.60
C ARG A 762 -12.99 -8.83 -25.36
N ASN A 763 -12.82 -9.50 -24.22
CA ASN A 763 -12.35 -8.90 -22.96
C ASN A 763 -10.84 -9.08 -22.80
N TYR A 764 -10.13 -7.96 -22.67
CA TYR A 764 -8.67 -7.91 -22.50
C TYR A 764 -8.23 -7.71 -21.04
N ARG A 765 -9.19 -7.45 -20.15
CA ARG A 765 -8.95 -7.08 -18.75
C ARG A 765 -8.80 -8.30 -17.84
N SER A 766 -9.79 -9.19 -17.88
CA SER A 766 -10.06 -10.16 -16.84
C SER A 766 -9.74 -11.58 -17.31
N SER A 767 -9.42 -12.46 -16.35
CA SER A 767 -9.20 -13.87 -16.61
C SER A 767 -10.47 -14.58 -17.11
N LYS A 768 -10.29 -15.76 -17.73
CA LYS A 768 -11.40 -16.60 -18.20
C LYS A 768 -12.40 -16.93 -17.09
N VAL A 769 -11.91 -17.23 -15.89
CA VAL A 769 -12.76 -17.58 -14.74
C VAL A 769 -13.54 -16.38 -14.23
N ILE A 770 -12.91 -15.20 -14.16
CA ILE A 770 -13.59 -13.96 -13.75
C ILE A 770 -14.65 -13.56 -14.78
N VAL A 771 -14.34 -13.64 -16.09
CA VAL A 771 -15.32 -13.37 -17.15
C VAL A 771 -16.51 -14.32 -17.07
N ALA A 772 -16.27 -15.62 -16.89
CA ALA A 772 -17.33 -16.60 -16.71
C ALA A 772 -18.18 -16.31 -15.46
N GLY A 773 -17.56 -15.95 -14.34
CA GLY A 773 -18.25 -15.55 -13.11
C GLY A 773 -19.10 -14.29 -13.29
N ALA A 774 -18.57 -13.29 -13.99
CA ALA A 774 -19.30 -12.06 -14.30
C ALA A 774 -20.52 -12.34 -15.19
N LEU A 775 -20.36 -13.15 -16.25
CA LEU A 775 -21.47 -13.55 -17.11
C LEU A 775 -22.55 -14.34 -16.33
N ALA A 776 -22.14 -15.29 -15.49
CA ALA A 776 -23.05 -16.06 -14.65
C ALA A 776 -23.81 -15.17 -13.66
N ALA A 777 -23.14 -14.17 -13.08
CA ALA A 777 -23.73 -13.24 -12.13
C ALA A 777 -24.83 -12.38 -12.75
N ILE A 778 -24.63 -11.88 -13.99
CA ILE A 778 -25.56 -10.97 -14.67
C ILE A 778 -26.65 -11.68 -15.48
N ALA A 779 -26.42 -12.92 -15.94
CA ALA A 779 -27.33 -13.65 -16.82
C ALA A 779 -28.83 -13.58 -16.42
N PRO A 780 -29.24 -13.68 -15.14
CA PRO A 780 -30.65 -13.62 -14.76
C PRO A 780 -31.37 -12.29 -15.07
N SER A 781 -30.63 -11.19 -15.21
CA SER A 781 -31.19 -9.86 -15.47
C SER A 781 -30.43 -9.09 -16.55
N SER A 782 -29.76 -9.80 -17.45
CA SER A 782 -28.99 -9.21 -18.54
C SER A 782 -29.90 -8.43 -19.48
N LEU A 783 -29.57 -7.16 -19.70
CA LEU A 783 -30.24 -6.27 -20.65
C LEU A 783 -29.66 -6.42 -22.07
N VAL A 784 -28.55 -7.14 -22.23
CA VAL A 784 -27.98 -7.48 -23.55
C VAL A 784 -28.50 -8.85 -23.99
N PRO A 785 -29.30 -8.93 -25.08
CA PRO A 785 -29.76 -10.21 -25.62
C PRO A 785 -28.59 -11.07 -26.09
N GLY A 786 -28.54 -12.33 -25.66
CA GLY A 786 -27.49 -13.27 -26.09
C GLY A 786 -26.07 -12.84 -25.68
N ARG A 787 -25.91 -12.17 -24.52
CA ARG A 787 -24.64 -11.60 -24.07
C ARG A 787 -23.47 -12.59 -24.15
N GLU A 788 -22.45 -12.22 -24.91
CA GLU A 788 -21.19 -12.96 -25.06
C GLU A 788 -19.99 -12.11 -24.62
N LEU A 789 -19.05 -12.73 -23.91
CA LEU A 789 -17.78 -12.10 -23.54
C LEU A 789 -16.68 -13.15 -23.48
N HIS A 790 -15.62 -12.96 -24.27
CA HIS A 790 -14.50 -13.90 -24.41
C HIS A 790 -13.23 -13.31 -23.80
N ALA A 791 -12.67 -13.98 -22.78
CA ALA A 791 -11.41 -13.57 -22.19
C ALA A 791 -10.25 -13.83 -23.17
N MET A 792 -9.49 -12.79 -23.49
CA MET A 792 -8.31 -12.84 -24.36
C MET A 792 -7.01 -13.01 -23.57
N ARG A 793 -7.03 -12.77 -22.25
CA ARG A 793 -5.86 -12.91 -21.38
C ARG A 793 -5.55 -14.39 -21.18
N VAL A 794 -4.33 -14.79 -21.58
CA VAL A 794 -3.79 -16.13 -21.30
C VAL A 794 -3.25 -16.15 -19.87
N GLN A 795 -3.72 -17.09 -19.05
CA GLN A 795 -3.18 -17.31 -17.70
C GLN A 795 -2.48 -18.68 -17.61
N PRO A 796 -1.34 -18.78 -16.90
CA PRO A 796 -0.62 -20.04 -16.73
C PRO A 796 -1.35 -21.07 -15.84
N SER A 797 -2.24 -20.64 -14.95
CA SER A 797 -2.98 -21.49 -13.99
C SER A 797 -4.49 -21.23 -14.02
N ALA A 798 -5.26 -22.25 -13.62
CA ALA A 798 -6.70 -22.16 -13.44
C ALA A 798 -7.05 -21.52 -12.09
N ASP A 799 -6.81 -20.21 -11.96
CA ASP A 799 -7.15 -19.46 -10.74
C ASP A 799 -8.68 -19.36 -10.59
N ARG A 800 -9.20 -19.88 -9.47
CA ARG A 800 -10.63 -19.90 -9.13
C ARG A 800 -11.01 -18.60 -8.41
N ILE A 801 -12.30 -18.27 -8.39
CA ILE A 801 -12.82 -17.16 -7.58
C ILE A 801 -12.87 -17.65 -6.12
N HIS A 802 -12.17 -16.96 -5.23
CA HIS A 802 -12.12 -17.33 -3.82
C HIS A 802 -13.37 -16.80 -3.10
N VAL A 803 -14.09 -17.65 -2.38
CA VAL A 803 -15.28 -17.26 -1.61
C VAL A 803 -15.10 -17.65 -0.15
N ARG A 804 -15.23 -16.68 0.76
CA ARG A 804 -15.01 -16.88 2.20
C ARG A 804 -16.21 -16.48 3.06
N SER A 805 -16.70 -17.42 3.85
CA SER A 805 -17.60 -17.13 4.98
C SER A 805 -16.77 -16.72 6.19
N CYS A 806 -17.13 -15.60 6.81
CA CYS A 806 -16.51 -15.08 8.03
C CYS A 806 -17.52 -15.07 9.17
N VAL A 807 -17.05 -15.14 10.43
CA VAL A 807 -17.95 -15.17 11.59
C VAL A 807 -18.68 -13.83 11.74
N ASP A 808 -17.95 -12.73 11.59
CA ASP A 808 -18.44 -11.34 11.67
C ASP A 808 -17.61 -10.40 10.81
N GLU A 809 -17.94 -9.09 10.83
CA GLU A 809 -17.27 -8.04 10.05
C GLU A 809 -15.78 -7.86 10.43
N GLU A 810 -15.40 -8.09 11.69
CA GLU A 810 -13.99 -8.02 12.11
C GLU A 810 -13.20 -9.23 11.57
N ALA A 811 -13.78 -10.43 11.62
CA ALA A 811 -13.17 -11.61 11.02
C ALA A 811 -13.03 -11.49 9.50
N GLU A 812 -13.97 -10.82 8.83
CA GLU A 812 -13.90 -10.47 7.41
C GLU A 812 -12.76 -9.48 7.13
N ALA A 813 -12.62 -8.43 7.94
CA ALA A 813 -11.51 -7.48 7.83
C ALA A 813 -10.14 -8.16 8.00
N GLN A 814 -10.01 -9.04 9.00
CA GLN A 814 -8.79 -9.81 9.21
C GLN A 814 -8.52 -10.81 8.08
N PHE A 815 -9.55 -11.34 7.44
CA PHE A 815 -9.38 -12.18 6.25
C PHE A 815 -8.76 -11.38 5.10
N VAL A 816 -9.31 -10.20 4.79
CA VAL A 816 -8.76 -9.31 3.75
C VAL A 816 -7.28 -9.03 4.01
N VAL A 817 -6.95 -8.61 5.23
CA VAL A 817 -5.57 -8.31 5.64
C VAL A 817 -4.63 -9.51 5.48
N ARG A 818 -5.04 -10.71 5.91
CA ARG A 818 -4.22 -11.93 5.79
C ARG A 818 -3.97 -12.33 4.34
N GLU A 819 -4.99 -12.23 3.49
CA GLU A 819 -4.84 -12.55 2.07
C GLU A 819 -3.98 -11.50 1.36
N ILE A 820 -4.11 -10.22 1.71
CA ILE A 820 -3.20 -9.17 1.21
C ILE A 820 -1.75 -9.47 1.62
N ASP A 821 -1.52 -9.81 2.89
CA ASP A 821 -0.18 -10.19 3.37
C ASP A 821 0.38 -11.40 2.60
N THR A 822 -0.48 -12.38 2.30
CA THR A 822 -0.12 -13.57 1.52
C THR A 822 0.22 -13.22 0.07
N LEU A 823 -0.61 -12.40 -0.58
CA LEU A 823 -0.42 -11.95 -1.97
C LEU A 823 0.83 -11.10 -2.15
N LEU A 824 1.18 -10.31 -1.14
CA LEU A 824 2.45 -9.59 -1.11
C LEU A 824 3.63 -10.54 -0.89
N GLY A 825 3.42 -11.77 -0.44
CA GLY A 825 4.48 -12.71 -0.07
C GLY A 825 5.08 -12.38 1.31
N GLY A 826 4.25 -11.98 2.27
CA GLY A 826 4.63 -11.48 3.59
C GLY A 826 5.11 -10.03 3.56
N SER A 827 4.52 -9.18 4.38
CA SER A 827 4.86 -7.75 4.54
C SER A 827 5.95 -7.50 5.59
N SER A 828 6.29 -8.52 6.40
CA SER A 828 7.39 -8.47 7.38
C SER A 828 8.10 -9.82 7.53
N PHE A 829 9.32 -9.82 8.09
CA PHE A 829 10.03 -11.05 8.47
C PHE A 829 9.22 -11.92 9.43
N HIS A 830 8.54 -11.31 10.41
CA HIS A 830 7.74 -12.04 11.39
C HIS A 830 6.59 -12.82 10.75
N SER A 831 5.90 -12.23 9.76
CA SER A 831 4.84 -12.93 9.00
C SER A 831 5.37 -14.18 8.28
N ARG A 832 6.61 -14.14 7.79
CA ARG A 832 7.25 -15.27 7.11
C ARG A 832 7.77 -16.33 8.08
N ASP A 833 8.52 -15.91 9.10
CA ASP A 833 9.15 -16.83 10.05
C ASP A 833 8.16 -17.60 10.92
N SER A 834 7.01 -16.98 11.22
CA SER A 834 5.91 -17.61 11.97
C SER A 834 5.15 -18.68 11.17
N GLY A 835 5.47 -18.87 9.88
CA GLY A 835 4.79 -19.82 9.00
C GLY A 835 3.35 -19.42 8.67
N ARG A 836 2.99 -18.14 8.85
CA ARG A 836 1.66 -17.60 8.48
C ARG A 836 1.49 -17.48 6.96
N VAL A 837 2.60 -17.32 6.23
CA VAL A 837 2.66 -17.31 4.77
C VAL A 837 3.61 -18.42 4.35
N ASP A 838 3.14 -19.37 3.52
CA ASP A 838 3.98 -20.45 3.02
C ASP A 838 5.03 -19.91 2.02
N SER A 839 6.26 -20.47 2.07
CA SER A 839 7.35 -20.21 1.12
C SER A 839 6.98 -20.43 -0.35
N ASP A 840 5.90 -21.19 -0.57
CA ASP A 840 5.56 -21.81 -1.85
C ASP A 840 4.45 -21.08 -2.63
N GLY A 841 3.84 -20.04 -2.03
CA GLY A 841 2.57 -19.47 -2.50
C GLY A 841 2.66 -18.06 -3.07
N PHE A 842 2.58 -17.97 -4.40
CA PHE A 842 1.87 -16.94 -5.17
C PHE A 842 2.52 -15.59 -5.55
N ALA A 843 2.13 -15.22 -6.79
CA ALA A 843 2.18 -13.98 -7.56
C ALA A 843 3.42 -13.08 -7.41
N HIS A 844 4.46 -13.33 -8.22
CA HIS A 844 5.45 -12.32 -8.53
C HIS A 844 4.74 -11.06 -9.10
N GLY A 845 4.91 -9.91 -8.44
CA GLY A 845 4.58 -8.61 -9.03
C GLY A 845 3.31 -7.89 -8.53
N VAL A 846 2.68 -8.34 -7.44
CA VAL A 846 1.59 -7.59 -6.78
C VAL A 846 2.19 -6.57 -5.79
N SER A 847 1.77 -5.31 -5.91
CA SER A 847 2.09 -4.19 -5.02
C SER A 847 0.83 -3.65 -4.34
N PHE A 848 0.95 -2.65 -3.46
CA PHE A 848 -0.23 -2.09 -2.78
C PHE A 848 -1.22 -1.44 -3.75
N SER A 849 -0.74 -0.76 -4.80
CA SER A 849 -1.59 -0.11 -5.82
C SER A 849 -2.38 -1.09 -6.68
N ASP A 850 -1.94 -2.35 -6.74
CA ASP A 850 -2.59 -3.41 -7.51
C ASP A 850 -3.83 -4.01 -6.79
N ILE A 851 -4.12 -3.56 -5.56
CA ILE A 851 -5.13 -4.14 -4.69
C ILE A 851 -6.26 -3.12 -4.43
N ALA A 852 -7.50 -3.56 -4.64
CA ALA A 852 -8.69 -2.83 -4.23
C ALA A 852 -9.61 -3.66 -3.33
N VAL A 853 -10.18 -3.02 -2.31
CA VAL A 853 -11.28 -3.55 -1.50
C VAL A 853 -12.55 -2.77 -1.82
N LEU A 854 -13.51 -3.46 -2.40
CA LEU A 854 -14.80 -2.95 -2.84
C LEU A 854 -15.90 -3.33 -1.83
N TYR A 855 -16.78 -2.38 -1.55
CA TYR A 855 -17.91 -2.55 -0.64
C TYR A 855 -19.17 -1.82 -1.15
N ARG A 856 -20.35 -2.20 -0.65
CA ARG A 856 -21.62 -1.60 -1.11
C ARG A 856 -21.93 -0.28 -0.42
N THR A 857 -21.61 -0.16 0.86
CA THR A 857 -21.89 1.03 1.68
C THR A 857 -20.65 1.47 2.44
N ASP A 858 -20.51 2.77 2.66
CA ASP A 858 -19.34 3.35 3.30
C ASP A 858 -19.09 2.84 4.73
N ALA A 859 -20.16 2.45 5.44
CA ALA A 859 -20.08 1.87 6.77
C ALA A 859 -19.17 0.62 6.85
N GLN A 860 -19.01 -0.11 5.74
CA GLN A 860 -18.14 -1.29 5.68
C GLN A 860 -16.65 -0.93 5.62
N ALA A 861 -16.29 0.30 5.25
CA ALA A 861 -14.90 0.72 5.13
C ALA A 861 -14.19 0.76 6.50
N ARG A 862 -14.91 1.17 7.55
CA ARG A 862 -14.35 1.37 8.90
C ARG A 862 -13.62 0.15 9.48
N PRO A 863 -14.23 -1.06 9.57
CA PRO A 863 -13.52 -2.23 10.10
C PRO A 863 -12.34 -2.64 9.23
N ILE A 864 -12.44 -2.50 7.90
CA ILE A 864 -11.35 -2.80 6.97
C ILE A 864 -10.17 -1.83 7.18
N ALA A 865 -10.44 -0.53 7.21
CA ALA A 865 -9.45 0.50 7.43
C ALA A 865 -8.74 0.34 8.78
N ALA A 866 -9.49 0.04 9.84
CA ALA A 866 -8.93 -0.23 11.16
C ALA A 866 -8.00 -1.46 11.16
N ALA A 867 -8.38 -2.53 10.46
CA ALA A 867 -7.54 -3.72 10.35
C ALA A 867 -6.26 -3.48 9.53
N LEU A 868 -6.35 -2.76 8.41
CA LEU A 868 -5.20 -2.36 7.60
C LEU A 868 -4.24 -1.44 8.38
N ALA A 869 -4.78 -0.43 9.06
CA ALA A 869 -4.00 0.49 9.90
C ALA A 869 -3.28 -0.26 11.02
N ARG A 870 -3.97 -1.20 11.68
CA ARG A 870 -3.39 -2.04 12.75
C ARG A 870 -2.22 -2.87 12.26
N GLU A 871 -2.30 -3.40 11.04
CA GLU A 871 -1.18 -4.13 10.42
C GLU A 871 -0.15 -3.21 9.73
N GLY A 872 -0.34 -1.88 9.74
CA GLY A 872 0.59 -0.92 9.13
C GLY A 872 0.59 -0.94 7.61
N LEU A 873 -0.44 -1.52 6.98
CA LEU A 873 -0.56 -1.60 5.52
C LEU A 873 -1.06 -0.26 4.97
N PRO A 874 -0.37 0.36 3.98
CA PRO A 874 -0.77 1.64 3.43
C PRO A 874 -2.04 1.50 2.59
N PHE A 875 -3.04 2.32 2.91
CA PHE A 875 -4.31 2.36 2.19
C PHE A 875 -4.76 3.79 1.93
N GLN A 876 -5.71 3.91 1.01
CA GLN A 876 -6.41 5.15 0.68
C GLN A 876 -7.90 4.83 0.54
N LYS A 877 -8.74 5.66 1.17
CA LYS A 877 -10.18 5.64 0.90
C LYS A 877 -10.44 6.59 -0.26
N ARG A 878 -11.14 6.09 -1.29
CA ARG A 878 -11.50 6.87 -2.46
C ARG A 878 -13.01 7.06 -2.48
N SER A 879 -13.46 8.23 -2.03
CA SER A 879 -14.85 8.66 -2.19
C SER A 879 -15.04 9.53 -3.44
N HIS A 880 -16.28 9.62 -3.91
CA HIS A 880 -16.70 10.67 -4.86
C HIS A 880 -17.12 11.96 -4.15
N ASP A 881 -17.18 11.92 -2.82
CA ASP A 881 -17.53 13.08 -2.00
C ASP A 881 -16.41 14.11 -2.08
N ARG A 882 -16.79 15.38 -2.21
CA ARG A 882 -15.82 16.48 -2.23
C ARG A 882 -15.22 16.63 -0.84
N LEU A 883 -13.98 17.11 -0.74
CA LEU A 883 -13.36 17.36 0.57
C LEU A 883 -14.20 18.36 1.40
N ALA A 884 -14.79 19.37 0.74
CA ALA A 884 -15.74 20.32 1.35
C ALA A 884 -17.09 19.70 1.80
N GLU A 885 -17.40 18.47 1.40
CA GLU A 885 -18.62 17.74 1.79
C GLU A 885 -18.39 16.85 3.01
N HIS A 886 -17.12 16.55 3.35
CA HIS A 886 -16.77 15.80 4.55
C HIS A 886 -17.33 16.50 5.81
N PRO A 887 -18.12 15.80 6.66
CA PRO A 887 -18.82 16.42 7.78
C PRO A 887 -17.90 17.17 8.75
N GLY A 888 -16.70 16.62 9.01
CA GLY A 888 -15.71 17.29 9.83
C GLY A 888 -15.09 18.50 9.15
N VAL A 889 -14.81 18.43 7.86
CA VAL A 889 -14.21 19.55 7.10
C VAL A 889 -15.17 20.72 7.06
N ARG A 890 -16.47 20.44 6.87
CA ARG A 890 -17.53 21.45 6.98
C ARG A 890 -17.51 22.16 8.30
N GLU A 891 -17.36 21.43 9.40
CA GLU A 891 -17.29 22.05 10.71
C GLU A 891 -16.02 22.88 10.86
N VAL A 892 -14.84 22.35 10.50
CA VAL A 892 -13.58 23.13 10.51
C VAL A 892 -13.68 24.40 9.68
N LEU A 893 -14.29 24.34 8.48
CA LEU A 893 -14.52 25.50 7.61
C LEU A 893 -15.36 26.60 8.26
N ARG A 894 -16.31 26.27 9.15
CA ARG A 894 -17.13 27.28 9.85
C ARG A 894 -16.34 28.11 10.85
N HIS A 895 -15.24 27.55 11.36
CA HIS A 895 -14.37 28.20 12.35
C HIS A 895 -13.10 28.78 11.72
N LEU A 896 -12.89 28.61 10.40
CA LEU A 896 -11.82 29.30 9.69
C LEU A 896 -12.15 30.79 9.53
N PRO A 897 -11.16 31.69 9.69
CA PRO A 897 -11.38 33.13 9.54
C PRO A 897 -11.76 33.51 8.11
N ALA A 898 -12.54 34.58 7.96
CA ALA A 898 -12.87 35.11 6.64
C ALA A 898 -11.59 35.59 5.90
N PRO A 899 -11.54 35.53 4.55
CA PRO A 899 -10.36 35.98 3.79
C PRO A 899 -9.96 37.45 4.04
N THR A 900 -10.89 38.26 4.56
CA THR A 900 -10.69 39.67 4.89
C THR A 900 -10.22 39.89 6.33
N ALA A 901 -10.06 38.85 7.13
CA ALA A 901 -9.64 38.96 8.52
C ALA A 901 -8.12 39.19 8.62
N SER A 902 -7.72 40.13 9.48
CA SER A 902 -6.30 40.44 9.74
C SER A 902 -5.48 39.22 10.16
N GLU A 903 -6.11 38.24 10.80
CA GLU A 903 -5.47 36.98 11.22
C GLU A 903 -4.93 36.15 10.06
N VAL A 904 -5.55 36.23 8.87
CA VAL A 904 -5.14 35.52 7.64
C VAL A 904 -3.81 36.06 7.11
N GLU A 905 -3.55 37.35 7.31
CA GLU A 905 -2.30 38.00 6.86
C GLU A 905 -1.12 37.68 7.80
N HIS A 906 -1.39 37.46 9.10
CA HIS A 906 -0.35 37.38 10.14
C HIS A 906 -0.13 35.96 10.70
N THR A 907 -1.06 35.03 10.47
CA THR A 907 -0.99 33.66 11.01
C THR A 907 -0.72 32.65 9.91
N PRO A 908 0.21 31.70 10.08
CA PRO A 908 0.40 30.61 9.13
C PRO A 908 -0.89 29.81 8.93
N LEU A 909 -1.19 29.44 7.69
CA LEU A 909 -2.41 28.72 7.33
C LEU A 909 -2.60 27.43 8.13
N ARG A 910 -1.54 26.65 8.36
CA ARG A 910 -1.58 25.44 9.19
C ARG A 910 -2.12 25.72 10.60
N VAL A 911 -1.63 26.79 11.24
CA VAL A 911 -2.07 27.19 12.58
C VAL A 911 -3.54 27.64 12.58
N LEU A 912 -4.00 28.30 11.51
CA LEU A 912 -5.41 28.68 11.36
C LEU A 912 -6.31 27.43 11.24
N VAL A 913 -5.89 26.45 10.45
CA VAL A 913 -6.62 25.18 10.27
C VAL A 913 -6.65 24.38 11.58
N ASP A 914 -5.53 24.24 12.28
CA ASP A 914 -5.46 23.52 13.55
C ASP A 914 -6.35 24.18 14.62
N ARG A 915 -6.33 25.52 14.71
CA ARG A 915 -7.21 26.28 15.61
C ARG A 915 -8.68 26.10 15.26
N ALA A 916 -9.03 26.20 13.98
CA ALA A 916 -10.39 26.01 13.52
C ALA A 916 -10.88 24.57 13.80
N ALA A 917 -10.01 23.57 13.65
CA ALA A 917 -10.31 22.18 13.96
C ALA A 917 -10.51 21.93 15.46
N GLN A 918 -9.68 22.56 16.31
CA GLN A 918 -9.85 22.51 17.75
C GLN A 918 -11.17 23.17 18.18
N GLN A 919 -11.45 24.37 17.67
CA GLN A 919 -12.69 25.11 17.96
C GLN A 919 -13.94 24.34 17.48
N ALA A 920 -13.86 23.74 16.30
CA ALA A 920 -14.87 22.83 15.76
C ALA A 920 -15.12 21.65 16.72
N GLY A 921 -14.06 20.97 17.15
CA GLY A 921 -14.15 19.80 18.03
C GLY A 921 -14.79 20.15 19.38
N GLU A 922 -14.38 21.27 19.96
CA GLU A 922 -14.96 21.78 21.21
C GLU A 922 -16.41 22.25 21.06
N ALA A 923 -16.76 22.92 19.95
CA ALA A 923 -18.11 23.38 19.68
C ALA A 923 -19.07 22.20 19.49
N VAL A 924 -18.65 21.17 18.75
CA VAL A 924 -19.41 19.92 18.58
C VAL A 924 -19.58 19.21 19.92
N ALA A 925 -18.51 19.07 20.71
CA ALA A 925 -18.58 18.43 22.02
C ALA A 925 -19.55 19.15 22.98
N ARG A 926 -19.52 20.49 23.02
CA ARG A 926 -20.45 21.32 23.80
C ARG A 926 -21.90 21.19 23.31
N GLY A 927 -22.11 21.19 21.99
CA GLY A 927 -23.44 21.07 21.37
C GLY A 927 -24.11 19.73 21.58
N THR A 928 -23.33 18.66 21.80
CA THR A 928 -23.83 17.31 22.09
C THR A 928 -23.87 16.97 23.59
N GLY A 929 -23.54 17.92 24.48
CA GLY A 929 -23.55 17.73 25.94
C GLY A 929 -22.38 16.91 26.51
N LEU A 930 -21.29 16.72 25.76
CA LEU A 930 -20.12 15.94 26.19
C LEU A 930 -19.17 16.83 27.00
N THR A 931 -19.16 16.69 28.33
CA THR A 931 -18.18 17.39 29.19
C THR A 931 -17.30 16.46 30.03
N THR A 932 -17.60 15.15 30.09
CA THR A 932 -16.79 14.12 30.78
C THR A 932 -16.93 12.73 30.14
N VAL A 933 -15.96 11.84 30.40
CA VAL A 933 -15.77 10.50 29.80
C VAL A 933 -16.91 9.50 30.10
N ASP A 934 -17.83 9.79 31.02
CA ASP A 934 -18.80 8.82 31.56
C ASP A 934 -20.27 9.00 31.13
N ASP A 935 -20.63 9.95 30.27
CA ASP A 935 -22.02 10.07 29.79
C ASP A 935 -22.26 9.30 28.47
N THR A 936 -23.33 8.49 28.44
CA THR A 936 -23.74 7.69 27.27
C THR A 936 -24.30 8.57 26.14
N PRO A 937 -23.57 8.76 25.03
CA PRO A 937 -23.97 9.60 23.90
C PRO A 937 -24.97 8.89 22.97
N ASP A 938 -25.71 9.68 22.18
CA ASP A 938 -26.29 9.20 20.93
C ASP A 938 -25.17 8.87 19.91
N GLU A 939 -25.45 7.95 18.98
CA GLU A 939 -24.44 7.44 18.04
C GLU A 939 -23.96 8.51 17.05
N ALA A 940 -24.78 9.54 16.82
CA ALA A 940 -24.52 10.64 15.88
C ALA A 940 -23.47 11.65 16.39
N GLY A 941 -23.50 12.03 17.68
CA GLY A 941 -22.55 13.00 18.24
C GLY A 941 -21.11 12.49 18.26
N ARG A 942 -20.91 11.20 18.57
CA ARG A 942 -19.59 10.54 18.48
C ARG A 942 -19.05 10.51 17.05
N GLY A 943 -19.92 10.30 16.08
CA GLY A 943 -19.56 10.29 14.66
C GLY A 943 -19.02 11.64 14.20
N LEU A 944 -19.64 12.74 14.62
CA LEU A 944 -19.22 14.08 14.20
C LEU A 944 -17.90 14.52 14.87
N VAL A 945 -17.71 14.23 16.16
CA VAL A 945 -16.42 14.50 16.84
C VAL A 945 -15.27 13.73 16.19
N ALA A 946 -15.50 12.46 15.83
CA ALA A 946 -14.53 11.66 15.09
C ALA A 946 -14.26 12.25 13.70
N ALA A 947 -15.31 12.68 12.99
CA ALA A 947 -15.18 13.30 11.68
C ALA A 947 -14.38 14.62 11.74
N VAL A 948 -14.54 15.44 12.78
CA VAL A 948 -13.74 16.69 12.94
C VAL A 948 -12.25 16.37 13.13
N ARG A 949 -11.92 15.29 13.86
CA ARG A 949 -10.53 14.84 13.99
C ARG A 949 -9.98 14.35 12.65
N GLU A 950 -10.73 13.50 11.94
CA GLU A 950 -10.38 13.03 10.60
C GLU A 950 -10.21 14.20 9.62
N ALA A 951 -11.04 15.24 9.72
CA ALA A 951 -10.90 16.44 8.92
C ALA A 951 -9.63 17.24 9.23
N ALA A 952 -9.20 17.30 10.48
CA ALA A 952 -7.92 17.93 10.82
C ALA A 952 -6.76 17.20 10.13
N ASP A 953 -6.78 15.86 10.17
CA ASP A 953 -5.77 15.01 9.54
C ASP A 953 -5.80 15.15 8.00
N LEU A 954 -6.98 15.29 7.40
CA LEU A 954 -7.15 15.52 5.95
C LEU A 954 -6.69 16.91 5.51
N LEU A 955 -6.98 17.96 6.29
CA LEU A 955 -6.70 19.34 5.92
C LEU A 955 -5.27 19.77 6.22
N ALA A 956 -4.59 19.11 7.17
CA ALA A 956 -3.22 19.40 7.56
C ALA A 956 -2.22 19.35 6.38
N PRO A 957 -2.16 18.26 5.58
CA PRO A 957 -1.28 18.20 4.41
C PRO A 957 -1.59 19.26 3.35
N LEU A 958 -2.88 19.57 3.15
CA LEU A 958 -3.35 20.57 2.19
C LEU A 958 -2.96 21.99 2.65
N ALA A 959 -3.11 22.29 3.93
CA ALA A 959 -2.67 23.56 4.52
C ALA A 959 -1.16 23.75 4.42
N ASP A 960 -0.38 22.68 4.62
CA ASP A 960 1.07 22.69 4.50
C ASP A 960 1.55 22.90 3.05
N ALA A 961 0.81 22.40 2.06
CA ALA A 961 1.10 22.60 0.64
C ALA A 961 1.01 24.08 0.22
N HIS A 962 0.18 24.86 0.92
CA HIS A 962 0.01 26.30 0.72
C HIS A 962 0.81 27.14 1.75
N ARG A 963 2.01 26.69 2.16
CA ARG A 963 2.86 27.48 3.06
C ARG A 963 3.36 28.77 2.40
N ALA A 964 3.35 29.88 3.13
CA ALA A 964 3.81 31.18 2.64
C ALA A 964 4.57 31.95 3.74
N ALA A 965 5.70 32.55 3.39
CA ALA A 965 6.55 33.27 4.33
C ALA A 965 6.11 34.73 4.50
N GLY A 966 5.72 35.43 3.42
CA GLY A 966 5.32 36.84 3.43
C GLY A 966 3.81 37.10 3.54
N GLU A 967 3.41 38.27 4.05
CA GLU A 967 2.01 38.66 4.30
C GLU A 967 1.11 38.58 3.05
N HIS A 968 1.54 39.17 1.93
CA HIS A 968 0.79 39.12 0.66
C HIS A 968 0.70 37.71 0.04
N GLU A 969 1.67 36.85 0.33
CA GLU A 969 1.69 35.46 -0.12
C GLU A 969 0.75 34.59 0.72
N ARG A 970 0.58 34.90 2.01
CA ARG A 970 -0.33 34.17 2.92
C ARG A 970 -1.80 34.30 2.51
N LEU A 971 -2.24 35.48 2.09
CA LEU A 971 -3.59 35.64 1.55
C LEU A 971 -3.79 34.82 0.27
N ARG A 972 -2.80 34.81 -0.63
CA ARG A 972 -2.86 34.02 -1.86
C ARG A 972 -2.87 32.52 -1.58
N ALA A 973 -2.03 32.07 -0.65
CA ALA A 973 -2.01 30.70 -0.13
C ALA A 973 -3.36 30.31 0.49
N PHE A 974 -3.95 31.18 1.32
CA PHE A 974 -5.25 30.95 1.94
C PHE A 974 -6.37 30.81 0.89
N LEU A 975 -6.37 31.66 -0.14
CA LEU A 975 -7.33 31.57 -1.26
C LEU A 975 -7.09 30.34 -2.14
N GLY A 976 -5.83 29.97 -2.38
CA GLY A 976 -5.44 28.75 -3.08
C GLY A 976 -5.93 27.49 -2.35
N PHE A 977 -5.66 27.41 -1.06
CA PHE A 977 -6.17 26.37 -0.16
C PHE A 977 -7.69 26.23 -0.21
N LEU A 978 -8.43 27.34 -0.09
CA LEU A 978 -9.90 27.32 -0.19
C LEU A 978 -10.39 26.85 -1.56
N SER A 979 -9.71 27.23 -2.65
CA SER A 979 -10.07 26.80 -4.00
C SER A 979 -9.83 25.29 -4.18
N GLU A 980 -8.72 24.77 -3.67
CA GLU A 980 -8.37 23.35 -3.78
C GLU A 980 -9.27 22.50 -2.88
N LEU A 981 -9.61 22.97 -1.67
CA LEU A 981 -10.56 22.31 -0.78
C LEU A 981 -11.98 22.23 -1.39
N ARG A 982 -12.38 23.25 -2.16
CA ARG A 982 -13.68 23.30 -2.86
C ARG A 982 -13.75 22.42 -4.10
N LEU A 983 -12.62 22.19 -4.76
CA LEU A 983 -12.54 21.50 -6.05
C LEU A 983 -11.98 20.07 -5.92
N GLY A 984 -11.25 19.78 -4.85
CA GLY A 984 -10.54 18.54 -4.60
C GLY A 984 -11.43 17.46 -4.00
N ALA A 985 -11.13 16.22 -4.39
CA ALA A 985 -11.66 15.04 -3.72
C ALA A 985 -10.77 14.69 -2.51
N GLU A 986 -11.26 13.88 -1.57
CA GLU A 986 -10.49 13.42 -0.39
C GLU A 986 -9.13 12.76 -0.75
N VAL A 987 -8.95 12.36 -2.01
CA VAL A 987 -7.76 11.71 -2.55
C VAL A 987 -6.61 12.65 -2.91
N ASP A 988 -6.84 13.96 -3.00
CA ASP A 988 -5.87 14.90 -3.55
C ASP A 988 -4.80 15.37 -2.52
N THR A 989 -4.87 14.93 -1.26
CA THR A 989 -3.99 15.41 -0.17
C THR A 989 -2.74 14.56 0.08
N TRP A 990 -2.58 13.43 -0.61
CA TRP A 990 -1.52 12.45 -0.36
C TRP A 990 -0.45 12.46 -1.46
N ASP A 991 0.80 12.08 -1.14
CA ASP A 991 1.88 12.05 -2.14
C ASP A 991 1.55 11.04 -3.27
N PRO A 992 1.46 11.49 -4.54
CA PRO A 992 1.09 10.63 -5.66
C PRO A 992 2.13 9.56 -5.99
N ARG A 993 3.34 9.64 -5.44
CA ARG A 993 4.41 8.64 -5.60
C ARG A 993 4.21 7.39 -4.74
N ALA A 994 3.25 7.40 -3.81
CA ALA A 994 3.05 6.32 -2.85
C ALA A 994 2.05 5.25 -3.32
N ASP A 995 2.48 3.99 -3.39
CA ASP A 995 1.64 2.81 -3.60
C ASP A 995 0.72 2.57 -2.38
N ARG A 996 -0.58 2.42 -2.62
CA ARG A 996 -1.59 2.24 -1.57
C ARG A 996 -2.74 1.33 -2.00
N ILE A 997 -3.26 0.56 -1.03
CA ILE A 997 -4.47 -0.25 -1.21
C ILE A 997 -5.69 0.66 -1.36
N SER A 998 -6.50 0.44 -2.39
CA SER A 998 -7.67 1.29 -2.66
C SER A 998 -8.94 0.77 -1.96
N LEU A 999 -9.53 1.55 -1.06
CA LEU A 999 -10.85 1.28 -0.48
C LEU A 999 -11.92 2.08 -1.25
N LEU A 1000 -12.86 1.40 -1.89
CA LEU A 1000 -13.84 1.99 -2.82
C LEU A 1000 -15.24 1.44 -2.59
N THR A 1001 -16.27 2.27 -2.77
CA THR A 1001 -17.61 1.75 -3.00
C THR A 1001 -17.70 1.09 -4.38
N LEU A 1002 -18.63 0.16 -4.59
CA LEU A 1002 -18.89 -0.46 -5.89
C LEU A 1002 -19.17 0.58 -7.00
N HIS A 1003 -19.88 1.67 -6.67
CA HIS A 1003 -20.13 2.78 -7.59
C HIS A 1003 -18.82 3.50 -7.94
N ALA A 1004 -17.98 3.81 -6.93
CA ALA A 1004 -16.71 4.50 -7.13
C ALA A 1004 -15.69 3.67 -7.91
N ALA A 1005 -15.84 2.35 -7.94
CA ALA A 1005 -14.99 1.46 -8.72
C ALA A 1005 -15.32 1.45 -10.22
N LYS A 1006 -16.46 2.01 -10.65
CA LYS A 1006 -16.86 2.04 -12.07
C LYS A 1006 -15.80 2.79 -12.89
N GLY A 1007 -15.44 2.19 -14.03
CA GLY A 1007 -14.35 2.67 -14.90
C GLY A 1007 -12.94 2.26 -14.46
N LEU A 1008 -12.74 1.81 -13.22
CA LEU A 1008 -11.44 1.34 -12.73
C LEU A 1008 -11.22 -0.15 -13.02
N GLU A 1009 -10.00 -0.61 -12.78
CA GLU A 1009 -9.59 -2.01 -12.85
C GLU A 1009 -8.36 -2.24 -11.96
N PHE A 1010 -8.27 -3.43 -11.37
CA PHE A 1010 -7.21 -3.81 -10.44
C PHE A 1010 -6.80 -5.27 -10.68
N PRO A 1011 -5.51 -5.61 -10.61
CA PRO A 1011 -5.05 -7.00 -10.58
C PRO A 1011 -5.80 -7.83 -9.54
N VAL A 1012 -5.91 -7.32 -8.31
CA VAL A 1012 -6.56 -7.99 -7.18
C VAL A 1012 -7.76 -7.18 -6.69
N VAL A 1013 -8.91 -7.86 -6.56
CA VAL A 1013 -10.12 -7.27 -5.97
C VAL A 1013 -10.65 -8.14 -4.83
N PHE A 1014 -10.90 -7.50 -3.70
CA PHE A 1014 -11.69 -8.03 -2.59
C PHE A 1014 -13.08 -7.38 -2.63
N LEU A 1015 -14.14 -8.16 -2.78
CA LEU A 1015 -15.52 -7.69 -2.68
C LEU A 1015 -16.13 -8.19 -1.37
N VAL A 1016 -16.24 -7.29 -0.40
CA VAL A 1016 -16.63 -7.61 0.99
C VAL A 1016 -18.10 -7.34 1.26
N GLY A 1017 -18.66 -8.04 2.25
CA GLY A 1017 -20.07 -7.93 2.63
C GLY A 1017 -21.02 -8.41 1.54
N CYS A 1018 -20.67 -9.48 0.83
CA CYS A 1018 -21.55 -10.21 -0.08
C CYS A 1018 -22.64 -10.97 0.70
N ALA A 1019 -23.48 -10.24 1.44
CA ALA A 1019 -24.49 -10.78 2.33
C ALA A 1019 -25.88 -10.23 1.98
N ASP A 1020 -26.93 -11.03 2.17
CA ASP A 1020 -28.32 -10.63 1.90
C ASP A 1020 -28.72 -9.43 2.78
N GLY A 1021 -29.39 -8.44 2.18
CA GLY A 1021 -29.70 -7.15 2.80
C GLY A 1021 -28.54 -6.15 2.83
N THR A 1022 -27.33 -6.56 2.41
CA THR A 1022 -26.20 -5.66 2.15
C THR A 1022 -25.90 -5.58 0.66
N LEU A 1023 -25.76 -6.72 -0.02
CA LEU A 1023 -25.62 -6.83 -1.47
C LEU A 1023 -26.37 -8.10 -1.92
N PRO A 1024 -27.64 -7.99 -2.39
CA PRO A 1024 -28.35 -6.76 -2.71
C PRO A 1024 -28.75 -5.96 -1.47
N LEU A 1025 -28.67 -4.64 -1.57
CA LEU A 1025 -29.24 -3.73 -0.59
C LEU A 1025 -30.78 -3.75 -0.70
N ARG A 1026 -31.47 -4.02 0.40
CA ARG A 1026 -32.94 -4.09 0.45
C ARG A 1026 -33.51 -3.06 1.43
N TRP A 1027 -34.49 -2.29 0.96
CA TRP A 1027 -35.22 -1.31 1.77
C TRP A 1027 -36.59 -1.87 2.18
N PRO A 1028 -37.01 -1.75 3.45
CA PRO A 1028 -38.34 -2.17 3.88
C PRO A 1028 -39.45 -1.35 3.20
N GLY A 1029 -40.51 -2.00 2.73
CA GLY A 1029 -41.74 -1.33 2.26
C GLY A 1029 -41.83 -1.04 0.76
N ALA A 1030 -40.91 -1.53 -0.07
CA ALA A 1030 -41.01 -1.45 -1.54
C ALA A 1030 -42.12 -2.40 -2.07
N SER A 1031 -42.76 -2.03 -3.18
CA SER A 1031 -43.64 -2.95 -3.93
C SER A 1031 -42.83 -4.08 -4.56
N ASP A 1032 -43.48 -5.20 -4.91
CA ASP A 1032 -42.81 -6.36 -5.51
C ASP A 1032 -42.09 -6.00 -6.82
N GLU A 1033 -42.70 -5.13 -7.65
CA GLU A 1033 -42.10 -4.64 -8.90
C GLU A 1033 -40.87 -3.77 -8.64
N ALA A 1034 -40.97 -2.79 -7.73
CA ALA A 1034 -39.84 -1.92 -7.38
C ALA A 1034 -38.70 -2.71 -6.71
N ALA A 1035 -39.03 -3.75 -5.94
CA ALA A 1035 -38.05 -4.64 -5.33
C ALA A 1035 -37.31 -5.48 -6.39
N ALA A 1036 -38.00 -5.96 -7.43
CA ALA A 1036 -37.40 -6.70 -8.53
C ALA A 1036 -36.47 -5.82 -9.38
N GLU A 1037 -36.89 -4.58 -9.69
CA GLU A 1037 -36.05 -3.61 -10.40
C GLU A 1037 -34.80 -3.22 -9.60
N ALA A 1038 -34.96 -2.96 -8.30
CA ALA A 1038 -33.85 -2.66 -7.40
C ALA A 1038 -32.88 -3.85 -7.29
N GLU A 1039 -33.38 -5.09 -7.22
CA GLU A 1039 -32.52 -6.28 -7.20
C GLU A 1039 -31.76 -6.46 -8.52
N ALA A 1040 -32.38 -6.15 -9.66
CA ALA A 1040 -31.72 -6.17 -10.97
C ALA A 1040 -30.60 -5.11 -11.06
N GLU A 1041 -30.81 -3.91 -10.52
CA GLU A 1041 -29.76 -2.88 -10.43
C GLU A 1041 -28.63 -3.29 -9.48
N GLU A 1042 -28.94 -3.84 -8.31
CA GLU A 1042 -27.93 -4.37 -7.39
C GLU A 1042 -27.13 -5.53 -8.00
N ARG A 1043 -27.75 -6.32 -8.89
CA ARG A 1043 -27.05 -7.37 -9.66
C ARG A 1043 -26.10 -6.78 -10.69
N ARG A 1044 -26.49 -5.71 -11.40
CA ARG A 1044 -25.57 -4.93 -12.26
C ARG A 1044 -24.42 -4.36 -11.46
N LEU A 1045 -24.68 -3.90 -10.24
CA LEU A 1045 -23.64 -3.39 -9.34
C LEU A 1045 -22.64 -4.50 -8.91
N PHE A 1046 -23.14 -5.69 -8.58
CA PHE A 1046 -22.29 -6.87 -8.31
C PHE A 1046 -21.48 -7.27 -9.56
N PHE A 1047 -22.11 -7.26 -10.75
CA PHE A 1047 -21.43 -7.51 -12.03
C PHE A 1047 -20.30 -6.50 -12.31
N VAL A 1048 -20.53 -5.21 -12.02
CA VAL A 1048 -19.49 -4.17 -12.10
C VAL A 1048 -18.34 -4.52 -11.16
N GLY A 1049 -18.61 -4.87 -9.90
CA GLY A 1049 -17.61 -5.26 -8.91
C GLY A 1049 -16.73 -6.44 -9.34
N VAL A 1050 -17.36 -7.54 -9.77
CA VAL A 1050 -16.66 -8.74 -10.27
C VAL A 1050 -15.77 -8.40 -11.48
N SER A 1051 -16.27 -7.59 -12.41
CA SER A 1051 -15.56 -7.20 -13.63
C SER A 1051 -14.47 -6.13 -13.44
N ARG A 1052 -14.21 -5.68 -12.19
CA ARG A 1052 -13.04 -4.83 -11.88
C ARG A 1052 -11.76 -5.64 -11.73
N ALA A 1053 -11.87 -6.92 -11.39
CA ALA A 1053 -10.73 -7.81 -11.16
C ALA A 1053 -10.07 -8.23 -12.49
N GLN A 1054 -8.74 -8.16 -12.56
CA GLN A 1054 -8.00 -8.68 -13.71
C GLN A 1054 -7.54 -10.12 -13.50
N THR A 1055 -6.89 -10.42 -12.36
CA THR A 1055 -6.28 -11.74 -12.11
C THR A 1055 -6.90 -12.47 -10.93
N HIS A 1056 -7.06 -11.82 -9.77
CA HIS A 1056 -7.58 -12.44 -8.55
C HIS A 1056 -8.84 -11.75 -8.05
N LEU A 1057 -9.85 -12.55 -7.70
CA LEU A 1057 -11.10 -12.10 -7.13
C LEU A 1057 -11.41 -12.88 -5.85
N TYR A 1058 -11.54 -12.13 -4.75
CA TYR A 1058 -11.93 -12.63 -3.44
C TYR A 1058 -13.30 -12.06 -3.09
N LEU A 1059 -14.26 -12.93 -2.80
CA LEU A 1059 -15.60 -12.60 -2.34
C LEU A 1059 -15.72 -13.03 -0.88
N SER A 1060 -16.21 -12.16 -0.01
CA SER A 1060 -16.43 -12.53 1.39
C SER A 1060 -17.79 -12.10 1.90
N HIS A 1061 -18.29 -12.82 2.90
CA HIS A 1061 -19.52 -12.45 3.60
C HIS A 1061 -19.42 -12.76 5.09
N PRO A 1062 -19.91 -11.88 5.98
CA PRO A 1062 -20.03 -12.18 7.39
C PRO A 1062 -21.31 -12.99 7.66
N ALA A 1063 -21.24 -13.95 8.59
CA ALA A 1063 -22.41 -14.67 9.09
C ALA A 1063 -23.22 -13.84 10.10
N ARG A 1064 -22.57 -12.85 10.74
CA ARG A 1064 -23.18 -11.90 11.68
C ARG A 1064 -22.74 -10.48 11.40
N ARG A 1065 -23.68 -9.54 11.46
CA ARG A 1065 -23.44 -8.11 11.24
C ARG A 1065 -23.91 -7.28 12.43
N SER A 1066 -23.21 -6.19 12.74
CA SER A 1066 -23.74 -5.17 13.67
C SER A 1066 -24.46 -4.08 12.88
N ARG A 1067 -25.71 -3.80 13.24
CA ARG A 1067 -26.49 -2.68 12.69
C ARG A 1067 -27.17 -1.95 13.85
N ASN A 1068 -26.91 -0.64 13.99
CA ASN A 1068 -27.41 0.20 15.08
C ASN A 1068 -27.15 -0.42 16.48
N GLY A 1069 -25.93 -0.91 16.70
CA GLY A 1069 -25.52 -1.58 17.95
C GLY A 1069 -26.08 -2.99 18.19
N GLN A 1070 -26.99 -3.50 17.34
CA GLN A 1070 -27.55 -4.85 17.47
C GLN A 1070 -26.85 -5.84 16.52
N ARG A 1071 -26.54 -7.04 17.02
CA ARG A 1071 -25.99 -8.14 16.20
C ARG A 1071 -27.12 -8.94 15.57
N GLN A 1072 -27.06 -9.14 14.25
CA GLN A 1072 -28.04 -9.91 13.49
C GLN A 1072 -27.33 -10.97 12.66
N ASP A 1073 -27.89 -12.19 12.59
CA ASP A 1073 -27.42 -13.22 11.67
C ASP A 1073 -27.81 -12.82 10.24
N VAL A 1074 -26.88 -13.00 9.29
CA VAL A 1074 -27.06 -12.61 7.90
C VAL A 1074 -26.78 -13.81 6.99
N ARG A 1075 -27.61 -13.98 5.96
CA ARG A 1075 -27.42 -15.03 4.96
C ARG A 1075 -26.40 -14.56 3.90
N PRO A 1076 -25.69 -15.49 3.23
CA PRO A 1076 -24.87 -15.12 2.07
C PRO A 1076 -25.73 -14.47 0.99
N SER A 1077 -25.12 -13.61 0.18
CA SER A 1077 -25.80 -12.97 -0.94
C SER A 1077 -26.35 -14.01 -1.92
N PRO A 1078 -27.60 -13.85 -2.42
CA PRO A 1078 -28.14 -14.71 -3.47
C PRO A 1078 -27.31 -14.64 -4.76
N PHE A 1079 -26.54 -13.57 -4.98
CA PHE A 1079 -25.68 -13.43 -6.16
C PHE A 1079 -24.49 -14.39 -6.15
N LEU A 1080 -24.03 -14.84 -4.96
CA LEU A 1080 -22.97 -15.86 -4.86
C LEU A 1080 -23.44 -17.23 -5.34
N ALA A 1081 -24.73 -17.55 -5.18
CA ALA A 1081 -25.30 -18.83 -5.62
C ALA A 1081 -25.43 -18.92 -7.15
N ALA A 1082 -25.47 -17.77 -7.84
CA ALA A 1082 -25.47 -17.72 -9.30
C ALA A 1082 -24.09 -18.05 -9.91
N LEU A 1083 -23.02 -17.99 -9.12
CA LEU A 1083 -21.68 -18.40 -9.56
C LEU A 1083 -21.58 -19.92 -9.54
N GLY A 1084 -21.28 -20.53 -10.69
CA GLY A 1084 -21.15 -21.99 -10.82
C GLY A 1084 -20.08 -22.56 -9.86
N PRO A 1085 -20.35 -23.68 -9.15
CA PRO A 1085 -19.45 -24.23 -8.14
C PRO A 1085 -18.07 -24.61 -8.70
N GLU A 1086 -17.96 -24.90 -9.99
CA GLU A 1086 -16.72 -25.16 -10.72
C GLU A 1086 -15.80 -23.93 -10.76
N LEU A 1087 -16.36 -22.72 -10.74
CA LEU A 1087 -15.59 -21.47 -10.75
C LEU A 1087 -15.06 -21.07 -9.37
N LEU A 1088 -15.58 -21.68 -8.28
CA LEU A 1088 -15.37 -21.21 -6.92
C LEU A 1088 -14.41 -22.08 -6.11
N ASP A 1089 -13.40 -21.47 -5.48
CA ASP A 1089 -12.69 -22.06 -4.36
C ASP A 1089 -13.26 -21.53 -3.04
N ARG A 1090 -13.91 -22.40 -2.26
CA ARG A 1090 -14.53 -22.01 -0.98
C ARG A 1090 -13.56 -22.05 0.20
N GLY A 1091 -12.32 -22.51 0.00
CA GLY A 1091 -11.36 -22.76 1.06
C GLY A 1091 -11.87 -23.76 2.11
N SER A 1092 -10.97 -24.29 2.93
CA SER A 1092 -11.36 -24.98 4.16
C SER A 1092 -11.58 -23.96 5.27
N ASP A 1093 -12.71 -24.05 5.98
CA ASP A 1093 -13.06 -23.23 7.13
C ASP A 1093 -11.93 -23.28 8.18
N PRO A 1094 -11.33 -22.15 8.62
CA PRO A 1094 -10.30 -22.19 9.66
C PRO A 1094 -10.94 -22.38 11.04
N ALA A 1095 -12.27 -22.49 11.14
CA ALA A 1095 -12.99 -22.77 12.38
C ALA A 1095 -13.08 -24.28 12.70
N ARG A 1096 -11.93 -24.92 12.86
CA ARG A 1096 -11.80 -25.95 13.90
C ARG A 1096 -10.34 -25.95 14.35
N PRO A 1097 -10.02 -25.51 15.58
CA PRO A 1097 -8.70 -25.78 16.12
C PRO A 1097 -8.56 -27.31 16.11
N ARG A 1098 -7.74 -27.84 15.19
CA ARG A 1098 -7.15 -29.17 15.38
C ARG A 1098 -6.52 -29.08 16.75
N GLY A 1099 -7.02 -29.86 17.71
CA GLY A 1099 -6.61 -29.79 19.11
C GLY A 1099 -5.10 -29.75 19.22
N GLY A 1100 -4.55 -28.54 19.32
CA GLY A 1100 -3.16 -28.31 19.60
C GLY A 1100 -2.96 -28.75 21.03
N GLY A 1101 -2.14 -29.77 21.23
CA GLY A 1101 -1.52 -29.99 22.52
C GLY A 1101 -0.96 -28.64 22.97
N ARG A 1102 -1.36 -28.21 24.18
CA ARG A 1102 -0.93 -26.98 24.84
C ARG A 1102 0.56 -26.75 24.56
N SER A 1103 0.88 -25.89 23.59
CA SER A 1103 2.17 -25.23 23.52
C SER A 1103 2.21 -24.34 24.75
N GLN A 1104 2.96 -24.80 25.76
CA GLN A 1104 3.32 -23.97 26.90
C GLN A 1104 3.95 -22.70 26.36
N GLN A 1105 3.16 -21.64 26.40
CA GLN A 1105 3.63 -20.28 26.46
C GLN A 1105 4.58 -20.23 27.67
N LEU A 1106 5.89 -20.30 27.40
CA LEU A 1106 6.91 -19.97 28.39
C LEU A 1106 6.65 -18.51 28.77
N ARG A 1107 5.94 -18.32 29.89
CA ARG A 1107 6.00 -17.11 30.69
C ARG A 1107 7.47 -16.95 31.07
N LEU A 1108 8.17 -16.09 30.36
CA LEU A 1108 9.49 -15.62 30.76
C LEU A 1108 9.27 -14.60 31.87
N LEU A 1109 9.40 -15.09 33.10
CA LEU A 1109 9.88 -14.33 34.26
C LEU A 1109 11.41 -14.30 34.22
#